data_AF-A0A8X7N3Y9-F1
#
_entry.id   AF-A0A8X7N3Y9-F1
#
_cell.length_a   1.000
_cell.length_b   1.000
_cell.length_c   1.000
_cell.angle_alpha   90.00
_cell.angle_beta   90.00
_cell.angle_gamma   90.00
#
_symmetry.space_group_name_H-M   'P 1'
#
loop_
_entity.id
_entity.type
_entity.pdbx_description
1 polymer ?
#
loop_
_entity_poly.entity_id
_entity_poly.type
_entity_poly.pdbx_seq_one_letter_code
_entity_poly.pdbx_strand_id
1 'polypeptide(L)'
;MQHKRQASSSLRLCLAAIALGTLTSAQVSDFASGRAFNPSSLHPRSWLSSRAASNDSVTSEELETICSSLATVIPPMMAAGAAPSQEENITLTNVFTKYYPTGYNLPSHELFADLPPGTLLPSDDATGSIRASGTDWEPLGVIADMQYGYETPVQSLQGGLPSFCRFGATIVTSEISQVYTEVWLPLPDTVPTNTTDPNPTPYDNSTSSDAGDGYDDGSEPNQASPAVRLQPVPAWVRSPFAAWQDGTRRRKERALELRRRQILSAARRPPPNFVPAPDTAWKGRMVHIGSGAAKGAIVWPDMKRIISRYHEVVVADNSGHFSSAMSEKWATNDPTRRDSGYRAVHLSTMVGQVVTKTFYGVTASNSGPSRSPSQRAVERGMKTERKLRKDHLGKEKTQHGLAPLPLQKLVLPAAAEDGDYSDIAPFMNLTRPYSNKLGFYSYFIGCSMGGRQGLSEAGLFPADYDGILAGSPAISFTNVSAWQIWVNEKVSNPKAPEYIPMTAYKTIKDAVSVACDGLDGVLDGVVSNTTACTFDLFAPLLACSPSSSKNCLSTAQLDNLADIYSNFTINGDLVHTGLLPGSEEAWSSTGSALTGSPFSVASGWFQYQVMNLTSVSPSSFNPFAALTPELIAAGNIGDPGRGNTWYTNLKPFLTHGKLLHTHGLADQLIPPGESVRYYQAVNDAVASAKQGSSAAPGAAAVVGDFEVLADSYRLFLVPGMAHCRAGDGPWNFGGASQTAPGARPLQFDARHDATLALFNWVENGTSPEYIVGASYRTKEEASGLRVETNIEDDRRFEFGVKNTRKLCPWPLQARLKANATKTDAAVSFVCQ
;
A
#
# COMPACT_ATOMS: atom_id res chain seq x y z
N MET A 1 0.68 -36.08 -27.59
CA MET A 1 1.04 -36.26 -26.16
C MET A 1 0.20 -35.41 -25.19
N GLN A 2 -0.21 -34.17 -25.52
CA GLN A 2 -0.99 -33.31 -24.60
C GLN A 2 -2.30 -33.95 -24.08
N HIS A 3 -3.10 -34.62 -24.92
CA HIS A 3 -4.35 -35.28 -24.48
C HIS A 3 -4.16 -36.39 -23.42
N LYS A 4 -2.98 -37.04 -23.32
CA LYS A 4 -2.72 -38.05 -22.28
C LYS A 4 -2.45 -37.44 -20.89
N ARG A 5 -2.07 -36.15 -20.80
CA ARG A 5 -1.78 -35.48 -19.52
C ARG A 5 -3.02 -34.93 -18.81
N GLN A 6 -4.02 -34.43 -19.53
CA GLN A 6 -5.30 -34.03 -18.92
C GLN A 6 -6.04 -35.22 -18.30
N ALA A 7 -6.11 -36.35 -19.02
CA ALA A 7 -6.76 -37.56 -18.53
C ALA A 7 -6.15 -38.10 -17.22
N SER A 8 -4.81 -38.02 -17.05
CA SER A 8 -4.16 -38.49 -15.82
C SER A 8 -4.44 -37.61 -14.60
N SER A 9 -4.65 -36.31 -14.78
CA SER A 9 -4.93 -35.40 -13.65
C SER A 9 -6.36 -35.59 -13.14
N SER A 10 -7.35 -35.62 -14.05
CA SER A 10 -8.75 -35.88 -13.70
C SER A 10 -8.95 -37.24 -13.04
N LEU A 11 -8.24 -38.28 -13.51
CA LEU A 11 -8.32 -39.62 -12.92
C LEU A 11 -7.75 -39.68 -11.49
N ARG A 12 -6.71 -38.90 -11.18
CA ARG A 12 -6.13 -38.82 -9.83
C ARG A 12 -7.05 -38.09 -8.85
N LEU A 13 -7.69 -37.00 -9.25
CA LEU A 13 -8.72 -36.35 -8.42
C LEU A 13 -9.92 -37.28 -8.18
N CYS A 14 -10.39 -38.01 -9.21
CA CYS A 14 -11.47 -38.99 -9.05
C CYS A 14 -11.10 -40.11 -8.05
N LEU A 15 -9.88 -40.67 -8.14
CA LEU A 15 -9.42 -41.72 -7.23
C LEU A 15 -9.29 -41.22 -5.78
N ALA A 16 -8.86 -39.97 -5.57
CA ALA A 16 -8.83 -39.36 -4.25
C ALA A 16 -10.25 -39.16 -3.67
N ALA A 17 -11.20 -38.67 -4.49
CA ALA A 17 -12.59 -38.48 -4.08
C ALA A 17 -13.30 -39.80 -3.71
N ILE A 18 -13.02 -40.87 -4.45
CA ILE A 18 -13.52 -42.24 -4.19
C ILE A 18 -12.92 -42.80 -2.89
N ALA A 19 -11.61 -42.61 -2.65
CA ALA A 19 -10.94 -43.08 -1.43
C ALA A 19 -11.41 -42.37 -0.15
N LEU A 20 -12.02 -41.19 -0.28
CA LEU A 20 -12.50 -40.35 0.83
C LEU A 20 -14.02 -40.37 1.02
N GLY A 21 -14.76 -41.21 0.27
CA GLY A 21 -16.22 -41.38 0.47
C GLY A 21 -17.09 -40.18 0.04
N THR A 22 -16.55 -39.25 -0.74
CA THR A 22 -17.18 -37.94 -1.05
C THR A 22 -18.19 -37.97 -2.21
N LEU A 23 -18.53 -39.15 -2.75
CA LEU A 23 -19.44 -39.31 -3.88
C LEU A 23 -20.74 -39.97 -3.46
N THR A 24 -21.86 -39.41 -3.93
CA THR A 24 -23.19 -40.04 -3.78
C THR A 24 -23.31 -41.29 -4.64
N SER A 25 -24.22 -42.21 -4.26
CA SER A 25 -24.48 -43.45 -5.01
C SER A 25 -24.86 -43.21 -6.47
N ALA A 26 -25.54 -42.10 -6.78
CA ALA A 26 -25.85 -41.69 -8.15
C ALA A 26 -24.59 -41.36 -8.97
N GLN A 27 -23.64 -40.62 -8.41
CA GLN A 27 -22.40 -40.22 -9.09
C GLN A 27 -21.48 -41.42 -9.35
N VAL A 28 -21.50 -42.44 -8.49
CA VAL A 28 -20.81 -43.72 -8.72
C VAL A 28 -21.45 -44.48 -9.90
N SER A 29 -22.76 -44.41 -10.08
CA SER A 29 -23.47 -45.07 -11.18
C SER A 29 -23.19 -44.44 -12.56
N ASP A 30 -23.08 -43.11 -12.65
CA ASP A 30 -22.72 -42.42 -13.89
C ASP A 30 -21.30 -42.81 -14.36
N PHE A 31 -20.36 -42.98 -13.42
CA PHE A 31 -19.00 -43.43 -13.74
C PHE A 31 -18.97 -44.88 -14.27
N ALA A 32 -19.77 -45.77 -13.67
CA ALA A 32 -19.95 -47.15 -14.16
C ALA A 32 -20.59 -47.21 -15.57
N SER A 33 -21.33 -46.16 -15.97
CA SER A 33 -21.94 -46.04 -17.30
C SER A 33 -21.00 -45.49 -18.40
N GLY A 34 -19.76 -45.12 -18.06
CA GLY A 34 -18.77 -44.63 -19.02
C GLY A 34 -18.97 -43.18 -19.49
N ARG A 35 -19.84 -42.40 -18.81
CA ARG A 35 -19.98 -40.96 -19.06
C ARG A 35 -18.78 -40.20 -18.50
N ALA A 36 -18.30 -39.21 -19.23
CA ALA A 36 -17.14 -38.42 -18.81
C ALA A 36 -17.47 -37.59 -17.55
N PHE A 37 -16.74 -37.83 -16.46
CA PHE A 37 -16.86 -37.05 -15.22
C PHE A 37 -16.56 -35.57 -15.51
N ASN A 38 -17.52 -34.70 -15.21
CA ASN A 38 -17.40 -33.26 -15.43
C ASN A 38 -17.04 -32.55 -14.11
N PRO A 39 -15.76 -32.15 -13.89
CA PRO A 39 -15.32 -31.57 -12.62
C PRO A 39 -15.99 -30.22 -12.28
N SER A 40 -16.75 -29.60 -13.20
CA SER A 40 -17.53 -28.42 -12.85
C SER A 40 -18.65 -28.69 -11.85
N SER A 41 -19.08 -29.94 -11.62
CA SER A 41 -20.08 -30.29 -10.58
C SER A 41 -19.54 -30.25 -9.15
N LEU A 42 -18.23 -30.03 -8.95
CA LEU A 42 -17.60 -29.84 -7.64
C LEU A 42 -17.20 -28.38 -7.37
N HIS A 43 -17.50 -27.46 -8.30
CA HIS A 43 -17.23 -26.03 -8.11
C HIS A 43 -18.39 -25.35 -7.37
N PRO A 44 -18.14 -24.54 -6.31
CA PRO A 44 -19.17 -23.76 -5.63
C PRO A 44 -20.01 -22.89 -6.59
N ARG A 45 -19.38 -22.36 -7.64
CA ARG A 45 -20.04 -21.57 -8.69
C ARG A 45 -21.11 -22.33 -9.47
N SER A 46 -20.98 -23.62 -9.73
CA SER A 46 -22.01 -24.37 -10.48
C SER A 46 -23.34 -24.46 -9.72
N TRP A 47 -23.25 -24.41 -8.40
CA TRP A 47 -24.37 -24.42 -7.48
C TRP A 47 -24.97 -23.02 -7.30
N LEU A 48 -24.14 -22.00 -7.01
CA LEU A 48 -24.58 -20.60 -6.93
C LEU A 48 -25.26 -20.12 -8.24
N SER A 49 -24.69 -20.44 -9.40
CA SER A 49 -25.26 -20.04 -10.71
C SER A 49 -26.50 -20.81 -11.15
N SER A 50 -26.79 -21.98 -10.55
CA SER A 50 -28.03 -22.72 -10.83
C SER A 50 -29.20 -22.27 -9.95
N ARG A 51 -28.94 -21.73 -8.75
CA ARG A 51 -29.97 -21.09 -7.90
C ARG A 51 -30.21 -19.60 -8.16
N ALA A 52 -29.24 -18.86 -8.69
CA ALA A 52 -29.49 -17.51 -9.22
C ALA A 52 -30.59 -17.50 -10.30
N ALA A 53 -30.79 -18.64 -10.99
CA ALA A 53 -31.88 -18.85 -11.94
C ALA A 53 -33.21 -19.30 -11.30
N SER A 54 -33.25 -19.67 -10.02
CA SER A 54 -34.46 -20.10 -9.30
C SER A 54 -35.02 -19.08 -8.30
N ASN A 55 -34.32 -17.97 -8.06
CA ASN A 55 -34.77 -16.87 -7.18
C ASN A 55 -34.84 -17.25 -5.69
N ASP A 56 -34.23 -18.37 -5.28
CA ASP A 56 -34.19 -18.87 -3.90
C ASP A 56 -33.03 -18.24 -3.10
N SER A 57 -33.31 -17.75 -1.89
CA SER A 57 -32.27 -17.28 -0.96
C SER A 57 -31.38 -18.42 -0.48
N VAL A 58 -30.05 -18.25 -0.53
CA VAL A 58 -29.08 -19.20 0.04
C VAL A 58 -29.16 -19.18 1.57
N THR A 59 -29.16 -20.35 2.21
CA THR A 59 -29.22 -20.45 3.68
C THR A 59 -27.83 -20.32 4.31
N SER A 60 -27.79 -19.95 5.59
CA SER A 60 -26.53 -19.90 6.35
C SER A 60 -25.81 -21.26 6.42
N GLU A 61 -26.55 -22.36 6.50
CA GLU A 61 -26.01 -23.74 6.50
C GLU A 61 -25.35 -24.09 5.16
N GLU A 62 -25.91 -23.60 4.05
CA GLU A 62 -25.33 -23.76 2.71
C GLU A 62 -24.06 -22.92 2.54
N LEU A 63 -24.02 -21.68 3.05
CA LEU A 63 -22.81 -20.84 3.08
C LEU A 63 -21.71 -21.46 3.95
N GLU A 64 -22.06 -22.00 5.12
CA GLU A 64 -21.13 -22.69 6.01
C GLU A 64 -20.55 -23.96 5.36
N THR A 65 -21.38 -24.73 4.67
CA THR A 65 -20.96 -25.91 3.90
C THR A 65 -20.01 -25.53 2.77
N ILE A 66 -20.32 -24.47 2.01
CA ILE A 66 -19.46 -23.97 0.93
C ILE A 66 -18.11 -23.48 1.50
N CYS A 67 -18.13 -22.73 2.61
CA CYS A 67 -16.90 -22.27 3.27
C CYS A 67 -16.03 -23.46 3.74
N SER A 68 -16.64 -24.43 4.42
CA SER A 68 -15.98 -25.63 4.94
C SER A 68 -15.32 -26.49 3.84
N SER A 69 -15.84 -26.45 2.62
CA SER A 69 -15.28 -27.20 1.50
C SER A 69 -13.85 -26.78 1.13
N LEU A 70 -13.46 -25.51 1.33
CA LEU A 70 -12.15 -24.98 0.92
C LEU A 70 -10.98 -25.72 1.61
N ALA A 71 -11.13 -26.12 2.88
CA ALA A 71 -10.09 -26.83 3.61
C ALA A 71 -9.74 -28.19 2.97
N THR A 72 -10.70 -28.81 2.28
CA THR A 72 -10.50 -30.09 1.57
C THR A 72 -10.07 -29.92 0.11
N VAL A 73 -10.50 -28.84 -0.55
CA VAL A 73 -10.29 -28.61 -1.99
C VAL A 73 -8.95 -27.90 -2.28
N ILE A 74 -8.56 -26.92 -1.47
CA ILE A 74 -7.39 -26.08 -1.76
C ILE A 74 -6.05 -26.83 -1.64
N PRO A 75 -5.78 -27.63 -0.58
CA PRO A 75 -4.49 -28.31 -0.43
C PRO A 75 -4.11 -29.24 -1.61
N PRO A 76 -4.99 -30.14 -2.12
CA PRO A 76 -4.64 -30.97 -3.27
C PRO A 76 -4.53 -30.17 -4.57
N MET A 77 -5.21 -29.03 -4.71
CA MET A 77 -5.01 -28.14 -5.87
C MET A 77 -3.63 -27.49 -5.86
N MET A 78 -3.17 -26.97 -4.72
CA MET A 78 -1.82 -26.41 -4.57
C MET A 78 -0.75 -27.47 -4.84
N ALA A 79 -0.87 -28.64 -4.20
CA ALA A 79 0.07 -29.77 -4.38
C ALA A 79 0.07 -30.35 -5.80
N ALA A 80 -1.01 -30.19 -6.58
CA ALA A 80 -1.08 -30.61 -7.98
C ALA A 80 -0.44 -29.61 -8.97
N GLY A 81 0.14 -28.51 -8.49
CA GLY A 81 0.69 -27.45 -9.35
C GLY A 81 -0.38 -26.59 -10.02
N ALA A 82 -1.52 -26.35 -9.34
CA ALA A 82 -2.44 -25.29 -9.75
C ALA A 82 -1.84 -23.89 -9.50
N ALA A 83 -0.92 -23.78 -8.55
CA ALA A 83 -0.02 -22.64 -8.38
C ALA A 83 0.99 -22.57 -9.54
N PRO A 84 1.30 -21.38 -10.08
CA PRO A 84 2.08 -21.24 -11.31
C PRO A 84 3.60 -21.25 -11.11
N SER A 85 4.19 -22.39 -10.74
CA SER A 85 5.57 -22.70 -11.09
C SER A 85 5.90 -24.19 -11.01
N GLN A 86 7.01 -24.61 -11.65
CA GLN A 86 7.50 -25.99 -11.54
C GLN A 86 8.65 -26.14 -10.52
N GLU A 87 8.91 -25.14 -9.69
CA GLU A 87 10.11 -25.10 -8.83
C GLU A 87 9.83 -25.00 -7.32
N GLU A 88 8.59 -24.69 -6.88
CA GLU A 88 8.19 -24.88 -5.48
C GLU A 88 6.88 -25.68 -5.36
N ASN A 89 6.96 -26.86 -4.73
CA ASN A 89 5.78 -27.59 -4.27
C ASN A 89 5.23 -26.90 -3.01
N ILE A 90 4.44 -25.83 -3.20
CA ILE A 90 3.77 -25.13 -2.09
C ILE A 90 2.88 -26.12 -1.35
N THR A 91 3.33 -26.51 -0.16
CA THR A 91 2.65 -27.48 0.70
C THR A 91 1.95 -26.73 1.81
N LEU A 92 0.61 -26.84 1.85
CA LEU A 92 -0.20 -26.23 2.89
C LEU A 92 -0.41 -27.21 4.05
N THR A 93 -0.11 -26.76 5.26
CA THR A 93 -0.40 -27.45 6.53
C THR A 93 -1.32 -26.58 7.38
N ASN A 94 -1.83 -27.11 8.50
CA ASN A 94 -2.67 -26.38 9.47
C ASN A 94 -3.85 -25.65 8.82
N VAL A 95 -4.45 -26.26 7.79
CA VAL A 95 -5.47 -25.62 6.96
C VAL A 95 -6.81 -25.67 7.67
N PHE A 96 -7.47 -24.53 7.78
CA PHE A 96 -8.81 -24.42 8.35
C PHE A 96 -9.69 -23.43 7.59
N THR A 97 -10.98 -23.55 7.84
CA THR A 97 -12.05 -22.71 7.28
C THR A 97 -13.07 -22.43 8.36
N LYS A 98 -13.56 -21.19 8.44
CA LYS A 98 -14.61 -20.81 9.38
C LYS A 98 -15.55 -19.78 8.72
N TYR A 99 -16.84 -20.06 8.77
CA TYR A 99 -17.88 -19.13 8.35
C TYR A 99 -18.20 -18.16 9.49
N TYR A 100 -18.38 -16.89 9.15
CA TYR A 100 -18.82 -15.84 10.06
C TYR A 100 -20.07 -15.18 9.49
N PRO A 101 -21.19 -15.14 10.25
CA PRO A 101 -22.41 -14.49 9.80
C PRO A 101 -22.28 -12.95 9.84
N THR A 102 -23.19 -12.25 9.15
CA THR A 102 -23.27 -10.78 9.16
C THR A 102 -23.47 -10.26 10.59
N GLY A 103 -22.86 -9.12 10.90
CA GLY A 103 -22.90 -8.50 12.23
C GLY A 103 -21.78 -8.96 13.17
N TYR A 104 -21.01 -9.98 12.80
CA TYR A 104 -19.96 -10.54 13.64
C TYR A 104 -18.64 -9.75 13.51
N ASN A 105 -18.06 -9.30 14.63
CA ASN A 105 -16.82 -8.51 14.65
C ASN A 105 -15.95 -8.91 15.85
N LEU A 106 -15.17 -9.99 15.70
CA LEU A 106 -14.34 -10.54 16.77
C LEU A 106 -13.13 -9.66 17.11
N PRO A 107 -12.74 -9.55 18.40
CA PRO A 107 -11.43 -9.03 18.77
C PRO A 107 -10.30 -9.97 18.29
N SER A 108 -9.09 -9.41 18.11
CA SER A 108 -7.93 -10.13 17.57
C SER A 108 -7.54 -11.39 18.35
N HIS A 109 -7.81 -11.44 19.66
CA HIS A 109 -7.48 -12.61 20.48
C HIS A 109 -8.38 -13.82 20.20
N GLU A 110 -9.66 -13.61 19.85
CA GLU A 110 -10.56 -14.70 19.42
C GLU A 110 -10.20 -15.19 18.02
N LEU A 111 -9.85 -14.27 17.10
CA LEU A 111 -9.32 -14.64 15.78
C LEU A 111 -8.04 -15.47 15.90
N PHE A 112 -7.19 -15.18 16.88
CA PHE A 112 -5.99 -15.97 17.18
C PHE A 112 -6.30 -17.33 17.85
N ALA A 113 -7.38 -17.42 18.63
CA ALA A 113 -7.79 -18.68 19.28
C ALA A 113 -8.26 -19.76 18.27
N ASP A 114 -8.68 -19.36 17.07
CA ASP A 114 -9.05 -20.26 15.98
C ASP A 114 -7.85 -20.93 15.27
N LEU A 115 -6.60 -20.52 15.56
CA LEU A 115 -5.42 -21.05 14.89
C LEU A 115 -5.18 -22.54 15.23
N PRO A 116 -5.05 -23.45 14.24
CA PRO A 116 -4.83 -24.86 14.52
C PRO A 116 -3.51 -25.14 15.26
N PRO A 117 -3.44 -26.21 16.07
CA PRO A 117 -2.19 -26.64 16.70
C PRO A 117 -1.07 -26.85 15.66
N GLY A 118 0.14 -26.36 15.95
CA GLY A 118 1.28 -26.39 15.03
C GLY A 118 1.42 -25.16 14.13
N THR A 119 0.47 -24.21 14.16
CA THR A 119 0.60 -22.91 13.47
C THR A 119 1.70 -22.02 14.08
N LEU A 120 2.12 -22.32 15.31
CA LEU A 120 3.18 -21.62 16.04
C LEU A 120 4.41 -22.52 16.19
N LEU A 121 5.58 -22.00 15.87
CA LEU A 121 6.88 -22.60 16.16
C LEU A 121 7.26 -22.38 17.64
N PRO A 122 8.16 -23.19 18.23
CA PRO A 122 8.64 -22.98 19.60
C PRO A 122 9.36 -21.63 19.84
N SER A 123 9.81 -20.97 18.76
CA SER A 123 10.43 -19.64 18.77
C SER A 123 9.44 -18.47 18.76
N ASP A 124 8.15 -18.74 18.53
CA ASP A 124 7.14 -17.71 18.29
C ASP A 124 6.59 -17.08 19.59
N ASP A 125 6.45 -15.76 19.59
CA ASP A 125 5.81 -14.99 20.64
C ASP A 125 4.32 -14.82 20.32
N ALA A 126 3.53 -15.84 20.66
CA ALA A 126 2.07 -15.88 20.45
C ALA A 126 1.34 -14.75 21.17
N THR A 127 1.63 -14.55 22.47
CA THR A 127 1.04 -13.47 23.29
C THR A 127 1.35 -12.11 22.70
N GLY A 128 2.57 -11.95 22.17
CA GLY A 128 2.95 -10.80 21.42
C GLY A 128 2.18 -10.63 20.14
N SER A 129 2.11 -11.66 19.30
CA SER A 129 1.43 -11.59 18.00
C SER A 129 0.00 -11.06 18.13
N ILE A 130 -0.73 -11.51 19.16
CA ILE A 130 -2.06 -10.97 19.52
C ILE A 130 -2.02 -9.45 19.75
N ARG A 131 -1.06 -8.94 20.54
CA ARG A 131 -0.84 -7.49 20.76
C ARG A 131 -0.34 -6.77 19.50
N ALA A 132 0.40 -7.46 18.63
CA ALA A 132 1.00 -6.90 17.43
C ALA A 132 -0.05 -6.64 16.34
N SER A 133 -1.00 -7.57 16.18
CA SER A 133 -2.14 -7.51 15.28
C SER A 133 -3.05 -6.31 15.54
N GLY A 134 -3.07 -5.78 16.76
CA GLY A 134 -3.77 -4.54 17.11
C GLY A 134 -3.86 -4.35 18.62
N THR A 135 -3.64 -3.13 19.09
CA THR A 135 -3.96 -2.72 20.46
C THR A 135 -5.42 -2.27 20.53
N ASP A 136 -6.35 -3.23 20.50
CA ASP A 136 -7.77 -2.97 20.77
C ASP A 136 -8.31 -4.02 21.75
N TRP A 137 -8.57 -3.57 22.98
CA TRP A 137 -9.39 -4.29 23.97
C TRP A 137 -10.89 -4.12 23.70
N GLU A 138 -11.25 -3.31 22.69
CA GLU A 138 -12.61 -2.89 22.39
C GLU A 138 -13.02 -3.36 20.98
N PRO A 139 -14.19 -4.02 20.81
CA PRO A 139 -14.76 -4.31 19.48
C PRO A 139 -15.04 -3.06 18.62
N LEU A 140 -14.99 -1.87 19.24
CA LEU A 140 -15.46 -0.59 18.73
C LEU A 140 -14.71 -0.05 17.51
N GLY A 141 -13.47 -0.51 17.24
CA GLY A 141 -12.61 0.05 16.18
C GLY A 141 -13.24 0.11 14.78
N VAL A 142 -14.13 -0.84 14.45
CA VAL A 142 -14.90 -0.86 13.18
C VAL A 142 -16.33 -0.33 13.37
N ILE A 143 -16.92 -0.53 14.56
CA ILE A 143 -18.27 -0.03 14.92
C ILE A 143 -18.32 1.51 14.84
N ALA A 144 -17.20 2.18 15.12
CA ALA A 144 -17.05 3.63 15.05
C ALA A 144 -17.18 4.23 13.62
N ASP A 145 -17.18 3.43 12.55
CA ASP A 145 -17.28 3.93 11.17
C ASP A 145 -18.74 4.03 10.68
N MET A 146 -19.60 4.59 11.52
CA MET A 146 -21.05 4.68 11.29
C MET A 146 -21.37 5.13 9.85
N GLN A 147 -21.97 4.22 9.07
CA GLN A 147 -22.59 4.50 7.77
C GLN A 147 -21.63 4.98 6.66
N TYR A 148 -20.55 4.22 6.40
CA TYR A 148 -19.74 4.40 5.18
C TYR A 148 -19.85 3.27 4.15
N GLY A 149 -21.03 2.62 4.14
CA GLY A 149 -21.37 1.49 3.28
C GLY A 149 -22.87 1.37 3.03
N TYR A 150 -23.52 2.48 2.66
CA TYR A 150 -24.97 2.62 2.41
C TYR A 150 -25.92 2.50 3.61
N GLU A 151 -27.03 3.24 3.50
CA GLU A 151 -28.15 3.20 4.43
C GLU A 151 -28.98 1.92 4.22
N THR A 152 -28.96 1.01 5.19
CA THR A 152 -30.14 0.18 5.49
C THR A 152 -30.51 0.39 6.96
N PRO A 153 -31.81 0.58 7.31
CA PRO A 153 -32.22 0.81 8.70
C PRO A 153 -31.88 -0.32 9.69
N VAL A 154 -31.46 -1.49 9.19
CA VAL A 154 -31.23 -2.71 9.97
C VAL A 154 -29.79 -2.83 10.46
N GLN A 155 -28.82 -2.18 9.80
CA GLN A 155 -27.40 -2.25 10.18
C GLN A 155 -27.01 -1.30 11.34
N SER A 156 -27.94 -0.50 11.86
CA SER A 156 -27.65 0.68 12.69
C SER A 156 -27.64 0.47 14.21
N LEU A 157 -27.58 -0.76 14.72
CA LEU A 157 -27.55 -1.03 16.18
C LEU A 157 -26.41 -1.94 16.67
N GLN A 158 -25.58 -2.53 15.80
CA GLN A 158 -24.45 -3.39 16.22
C GLN A 158 -23.13 -3.29 15.41
N GLY A 159 -23.06 -2.55 14.29
CA GLY A 159 -21.78 -2.16 13.66
C GLY A 159 -20.80 -3.28 13.25
N GLY A 160 -21.30 -4.42 12.78
CA GLY A 160 -20.48 -5.59 12.46
C GLY A 160 -19.98 -5.69 11.00
N LEU A 161 -19.19 -6.74 10.74
CA LEU A 161 -18.71 -7.08 9.38
C LEU A 161 -19.85 -7.68 8.53
N PRO A 162 -19.76 -7.63 7.18
CA PRO A 162 -20.59 -8.48 6.33
C PRO A 162 -20.31 -9.96 6.61
N SER A 163 -21.21 -10.87 6.22
CA SER A 163 -20.91 -12.30 6.30
C SER A 163 -19.69 -12.66 5.43
N PHE A 164 -18.83 -13.56 5.93
CA PHE A 164 -17.61 -13.95 5.23
C PHE A 164 -17.15 -15.37 5.55
N CYS A 165 -16.42 -15.97 4.60
CA CYS A 165 -15.65 -17.18 4.84
C CYS A 165 -14.19 -16.82 5.09
N ARG A 166 -13.64 -17.25 6.23
CA ARG A 166 -12.20 -17.18 6.56
C ARG A 166 -11.56 -18.50 6.16
N PHE A 167 -10.54 -18.44 5.33
CA PHE A 167 -9.61 -19.55 5.06
C PHE A 167 -8.25 -19.20 5.68
N GLY A 168 -7.64 -20.13 6.40
CA GLY A 168 -6.31 -19.97 6.98
C GLY A 168 -5.43 -21.19 6.69
N ALA A 169 -4.13 -20.96 6.45
CA ALA A 169 -3.17 -22.02 6.19
C ALA A 169 -1.74 -21.64 6.61
N THR A 170 -0.94 -22.63 6.97
CA THR A 170 0.51 -22.51 7.11
C THR A 170 1.20 -22.99 5.84
N ILE A 171 2.14 -22.19 5.32
CA ILE A 171 3.05 -22.53 4.24
C ILE A 171 4.41 -22.81 4.88
N VAL A 172 4.84 -24.07 4.86
CA VAL A 172 6.14 -24.47 5.43
C VAL A 172 7.24 -24.12 4.43
N THR A 173 8.09 -23.14 4.78
CA THR A 173 9.12 -22.62 3.88
C THR A 173 10.53 -23.16 4.19
N SER A 174 10.69 -23.77 5.38
CA SER A 174 11.87 -24.51 5.85
C SER A 174 11.51 -25.28 7.14
N GLU A 175 12.46 -26.00 7.75
CA GLU A 175 12.28 -26.65 9.06
C GLU A 175 12.13 -25.64 10.23
N ILE A 176 12.49 -24.37 10.04
CA ILE A 176 12.62 -23.34 11.10
C ILE A 176 11.89 -22.03 10.78
N SER A 177 11.11 -21.99 9.69
CA SER A 177 10.40 -20.79 9.23
C SER A 177 9.12 -21.21 8.54
N GLN A 178 8.01 -20.53 8.84
CA GLN A 178 6.70 -20.84 8.27
C GLN A 178 5.83 -19.58 8.14
N VAL A 179 5.21 -19.45 6.97
CA VAL A 179 4.35 -18.31 6.65
C VAL A 179 2.92 -18.72 6.96
N TYR A 180 2.30 -18.08 7.94
CA TYR A 180 0.86 -18.21 8.18
C TYR A 180 0.12 -17.13 7.40
N THR A 181 -0.87 -17.52 6.59
CA THR A 181 -1.67 -16.63 5.76
C THR A 181 -3.17 -16.83 5.97
N GLU A 182 -3.92 -15.74 5.86
CA GLU A 182 -5.37 -15.72 5.88
C GLU A 182 -5.95 -15.12 4.61
N VAL A 183 -7.10 -15.64 4.19
CA VAL A 183 -7.93 -15.12 3.09
C VAL A 183 -9.36 -14.99 3.59
N TRP A 184 -9.92 -13.78 3.59
CA TRP A 184 -11.32 -13.53 3.96
C TRP A 184 -12.13 -13.21 2.72
N LEU A 185 -13.22 -13.96 2.53
CA LEU A 185 -14.03 -14.00 1.31
C LEU A 185 -15.44 -13.47 1.64
N PRO A 186 -15.82 -12.24 1.24
CA PRO A 186 -17.14 -11.69 1.53
C PRO A 186 -18.26 -12.46 0.82
N LEU A 187 -19.38 -12.61 1.51
CA LEU A 187 -20.57 -13.35 1.08
C LEU A 187 -21.77 -12.38 0.98
N PRO A 188 -22.79 -12.70 0.15
CA PRO A 188 -24.03 -11.93 0.13
C PRO A 188 -24.74 -11.98 1.49
N ASP A 189 -25.29 -10.85 1.93
CA ASP A 189 -26.02 -10.75 3.20
C ASP A 189 -27.33 -11.55 3.15
N THR A 190 -27.45 -12.54 4.03
CA THR A 190 -28.63 -13.41 4.14
C THR A 190 -29.74 -12.76 4.97
N VAL A 191 -30.38 -11.72 4.43
CA VAL A 191 -31.59 -11.14 5.05
C VAL A 191 -32.84 -11.88 4.54
N PRO A 192 -33.62 -12.57 5.41
CA PRO A 192 -34.91 -13.12 5.03
C PRO A 192 -35.88 -11.97 4.74
N THR A 193 -36.49 -11.93 3.56
CA THR A 193 -37.43 -10.88 3.13
C THR A 193 -38.81 -10.96 3.81
N ASN A 194 -38.91 -11.62 4.96
CA ASN A 194 -40.14 -11.91 5.69
C ASN A 194 -40.22 -11.14 7.02
N THR A 195 -40.18 -9.81 6.95
CA THR A 195 -40.82 -8.94 7.95
C THR A 195 -41.80 -8.01 7.26
N THR A 196 -43.01 -8.52 7.02
CA THR A 196 -44.17 -7.71 6.73
C THR A 196 -44.54 -6.90 7.98
N ASP A 197 -44.01 -5.68 8.09
CA ASP A 197 -44.55 -4.68 9.02
C ASP A 197 -45.65 -3.87 8.27
N PRO A 198 -46.94 -4.08 8.59
CA PRO A 198 -48.04 -3.51 7.81
C PRO A 198 -48.37 -2.09 8.29
N ASN A 199 -47.45 -1.13 8.10
CA ASN A 199 -47.73 0.29 7.83
C ASN A 199 -46.43 1.15 7.87
N PRO A 200 -45.81 1.47 6.73
CA PRO A 200 -45.07 2.72 6.64
C PRO A 200 -46.09 3.86 6.65
N THR A 201 -46.34 4.45 7.82
CA THR A 201 -47.09 5.71 7.88
C THR A 201 -46.30 6.76 7.10
N PRO A 202 -46.88 7.43 6.09
CA PRO A 202 -46.18 8.49 5.39
C PRO A 202 -45.92 9.62 6.39
N TYR A 203 -44.67 10.03 6.55
CA TYR A 203 -44.39 11.29 7.25
C TYR A 203 -44.96 12.43 6.39
N ASP A 204 -46.04 13.01 6.87
CA ASP A 204 -46.76 14.10 6.21
C ASP A 204 -45.84 15.32 6.09
N ASN A 205 -45.76 15.86 4.88
CA ASN A 205 -44.92 16.98 4.54
C ASN A 205 -45.80 18.22 4.29
N SER A 206 -46.57 18.64 5.31
CA SER A 206 -47.45 19.81 5.21
C SER A 206 -47.72 20.54 6.54
N THR A 207 -47.68 21.88 6.47
CA THR A 207 -48.12 22.88 7.48
C THR A 207 -47.32 22.98 8.80
N SER A 208 -47.00 24.17 9.35
CA SER A 208 -47.07 25.58 8.88
C SER A 208 -46.12 26.43 9.76
N SER A 209 -45.21 27.22 9.19
CA SER A 209 -45.30 28.67 8.91
C SER A 209 -44.93 29.63 10.06
N ASP A 210 -44.26 30.73 9.66
CA ASP A 210 -44.11 32.05 10.31
C ASP A 210 -43.30 32.15 11.62
N ALA A 211 -42.24 32.98 11.73
CA ALA A 211 -41.98 34.27 11.09
C ALA A 211 -40.60 34.34 10.38
N GLY A 212 -40.32 35.20 9.38
CA GLY A 212 -40.88 36.53 9.06
C GLY A 212 -40.14 37.63 9.84
N ASP A 213 -39.56 38.70 9.29
CA ASP A 213 -39.47 39.30 7.94
C ASP A 213 -38.09 40.02 7.83
N GLY A 214 -37.55 40.55 6.72
CA GLY A 214 -37.99 40.72 5.33
C GLY A 214 -37.50 42.08 4.78
N TYR A 215 -37.28 42.22 3.46
CA TYR A 215 -37.50 43.47 2.70
C TYR A 215 -37.43 43.26 1.16
N ASP A 216 -38.38 43.88 0.43
CA ASP A 216 -38.61 43.86 -1.03
C ASP A 216 -38.86 45.32 -1.51
N ASP A 217 -38.99 45.73 -2.78
CA ASP A 217 -39.01 45.09 -4.13
C ASP A 217 -38.10 45.92 -5.06
N GLY A 218 -37.93 45.54 -6.34
CA GLY A 218 -37.21 46.37 -7.30
C GLY A 218 -37.46 46.25 -8.81
N SER A 219 -38.43 45.47 -9.32
CA SER A 219 -38.92 45.49 -10.73
C SER A 219 -37.95 45.30 -11.94
N GLU A 220 -38.38 44.50 -12.91
CA GLU A 220 -37.81 44.37 -14.27
C GLU A 220 -38.39 45.44 -15.24
N PRO A 221 -37.75 45.80 -16.38
CA PRO A 221 -38.01 45.03 -17.62
C PRO A 221 -36.92 45.01 -18.73
N ASN A 222 -37.04 43.98 -19.59
CA ASN A 222 -36.48 43.80 -20.94
C ASN A 222 -35.93 45.02 -21.72
N GLN A 223 -34.72 44.87 -22.31
CA GLN A 223 -34.47 45.19 -23.73
C GLN A 223 -33.18 44.53 -24.28
N ALA A 224 -33.08 44.39 -25.61
CA ALA A 224 -32.11 43.49 -26.26
C ALA A 224 -31.01 44.20 -27.08
N SER A 225 -29.79 43.65 -27.01
CA SER A 225 -28.67 43.82 -27.97
C SER A 225 -28.02 45.23 -28.06
N PRO A 226 -26.75 45.38 -28.53
CA PRO A 226 -25.97 44.42 -29.33
C PRO A 226 -24.59 44.02 -28.77
N ALA A 227 -24.05 42.95 -29.35
CA ALA A 227 -22.69 42.48 -29.09
C ALA A 227 -21.61 43.45 -29.61
N VAL A 228 -20.69 43.87 -28.73
CA VAL A 228 -19.46 44.57 -29.13
C VAL A 228 -18.51 43.57 -29.81
N ARG A 229 -18.48 43.59 -31.14
CA ARG A 229 -17.55 42.80 -31.94
C ARG A 229 -16.13 43.39 -31.82
N LEU A 230 -15.35 42.89 -30.86
CA LEU A 230 -13.90 43.14 -30.82
C LEU A 230 -13.27 42.68 -32.14
N GLN A 231 -12.54 43.58 -32.79
CA GLN A 231 -11.87 43.25 -34.05
C GLN A 231 -10.69 42.29 -33.81
N PRO A 232 -10.46 41.32 -34.71
CA PRO A 232 -9.27 40.48 -34.63
C PRO A 232 -8.01 41.33 -34.90
N VAL A 233 -7.02 41.22 -34.02
CA VAL A 233 -5.71 41.84 -34.23
C VAL A 233 -5.11 41.31 -35.54
N PRO A 234 -4.63 42.17 -36.46
CA PRO A 234 -4.04 41.74 -37.72
C PRO A 234 -2.88 40.74 -37.53
N ALA A 235 -2.82 39.73 -38.40
CA ALA A 235 -1.93 38.58 -38.26
C ALA A 235 -0.42 38.89 -38.32
N TRP A 236 -0.02 40.13 -38.60
CA TRP A 236 1.37 40.57 -38.73
C TRP A 236 2.01 41.08 -37.42
N VAL A 237 1.29 41.14 -36.30
CA VAL A 237 1.82 41.55 -34.98
C VAL A 237 2.19 40.35 -34.08
N ARG A 238 2.35 39.14 -34.65
CA ARG A 238 2.86 37.98 -33.91
C ARG A 238 4.39 37.97 -33.91
N SER A 239 4.99 38.32 -32.77
CA SER A 239 6.41 38.10 -32.50
C SER A 239 6.82 36.64 -32.81
N PRO A 240 8.00 36.38 -33.42
CA PRO A 240 8.50 35.03 -33.67
C PRO A 240 8.50 34.12 -32.43
N PHE A 241 8.70 34.72 -31.25
CA PHE A 241 8.70 34.01 -29.97
C PHE A 241 7.32 33.46 -29.60
N ALA A 242 6.26 34.23 -29.83
CA ALA A 242 4.88 33.82 -29.58
C ALA A 242 4.42 32.75 -30.57
N ALA A 243 4.85 32.81 -31.83
CA ALA A 243 4.57 31.77 -32.83
C ALA A 243 5.30 30.45 -32.51
N TRP A 244 6.52 30.53 -31.96
CA TRP A 244 7.27 29.36 -31.49
C TRP A 244 6.65 28.73 -30.23
N GLN A 245 6.18 29.54 -29.27
CA GLN A 245 5.45 29.07 -28.08
C GLN A 245 4.08 28.46 -28.43
N ASP A 246 3.28 29.10 -29.29
CA ASP A 246 2.00 28.56 -29.79
C ASP A 246 2.24 27.26 -30.61
N GLY A 247 3.32 27.21 -31.40
CA GLY A 247 3.72 26.03 -32.17
C GLY A 247 4.25 24.87 -31.33
N THR A 248 4.97 25.12 -30.24
CA THR A 248 5.42 24.09 -29.29
C THR A 248 4.29 23.63 -28.39
N ARG A 249 3.43 24.55 -27.91
CA ARG A 249 2.21 24.23 -27.16
C ARG A 249 1.26 23.35 -27.97
N ARG A 250 0.93 23.71 -29.22
CA ARG A 250 0.08 22.87 -30.08
C ARG A 250 0.73 21.54 -30.44
N ARG A 251 2.06 21.45 -30.54
CA ARG A 251 2.76 20.17 -30.69
C ARG A 251 2.67 19.32 -29.41
N LYS A 252 2.84 19.91 -28.22
CA LYS A 252 2.63 19.23 -26.94
C LYS A 252 1.17 18.78 -26.80
N GLU A 253 0.18 19.65 -26.99
CA GLU A 253 -1.25 19.32 -26.92
C GLU A 253 -1.64 18.24 -27.96
N ARG A 254 -1.13 18.31 -29.20
CA ARG A 254 -1.40 17.28 -30.23
C ARG A 254 -0.65 15.97 -29.98
N ALA A 255 0.53 16.01 -29.37
CA ALA A 255 1.24 14.83 -28.91
C ALA A 255 0.56 14.22 -27.69
N LEU A 256 0.06 15.03 -26.76
CA LEU A 256 -0.71 14.63 -25.59
C LEU A 256 -2.06 14.03 -26.02
N GLU A 257 -2.71 14.57 -27.04
CA GLU A 257 -3.96 14.06 -27.64
C GLU A 257 -3.71 12.77 -28.45
N LEU A 258 -2.63 12.70 -29.23
CA LEU A 258 -2.21 11.44 -29.89
C LEU A 258 -1.84 10.38 -28.87
N ARG A 259 -1.18 10.76 -27.77
CA ARG A 259 -0.83 9.88 -26.66
C ARG A 259 -2.06 9.51 -25.83
N ARG A 260 -3.03 10.41 -25.64
CA ARG A 260 -4.37 10.10 -25.08
C ARG A 260 -5.12 9.11 -25.96
N ARG A 261 -5.07 9.25 -27.29
CA ARG A 261 -5.68 8.29 -28.22
C ARG A 261 -4.94 6.95 -28.26
N GLN A 262 -3.61 6.97 -28.16
CA GLN A 262 -2.81 5.75 -28.00
C GLN A 262 -3.09 5.08 -26.65
N ILE A 263 -3.20 5.85 -25.56
CA ILE A 263 -3.61 5.40 -24.22
C ILE A 263 -5.05 4.91 -24.23
N LEU A 264 -6.00 5.54 -24.92
CA LEU A 264 -7.37 5.02 -25.07
C LEU A 264 -7.44 3.76 -25.97
N SER A 265 -6.41 3.51 -26.79
CA SER A 265 -6.25 2.27 -27.57
C SER A 265 -5.40 1.19 -26.86
N ALA A 266 -4.66 1.57 -25.82
CA ALA A 266 -3.75 0.70 -25.04
C ALA A 266 -4.24 0.44 -23.61
N ALA A 267 -5.15 1.28 -23.10
CA ALA A 267 -6.09 1.00 -22.04
C ALA A 267 -6.88 -0.20 -22.53
N ARG A 268 -6.46 -1.35 -22.04
CA ARG A 268 -7.16 -2.59 -22.31
C ARG A 268 -8.55 -2.39 -21.75
N ARG A 269 -9.55 -2.58 -22.61
CA ARG A 269 -10.92 -2.79 -22.14
C ARG A 269 -10.87 -3.84 -21.02
N PRO A 270 -11.79 -3.78 -20.03
CA PRO A 270 -11.92 -4.84 -19.04
C PRO A 270 -11.94 -6.21 -19.75
N PRO A 271 -11.44 -7.28 -19.12
CA PRO A 271 -11.45 -8.61 -19.72
C PRO A 271 -12.85 -8.87 -20.29
N PRO A 272 -13.00 -9.13 -21.60
CA PRO A 272 -14.22 -8.80 -22.34
C PRO A 272 -15.46 -9.65 -22.01
N ASN A 273 -15.43 -10.42 -20.92
CA ASN A 273 -16.53 -11.19 -20.35
C ASN A 273 -16.49 -11.19 -18.80
N PHE A 274 -16.05 -10.10 -18.13
CA PHE A 274 -16.32 -9.94 -16.70
C PHE A 274 -17.78 -9.51 -16.51
N VAL A 275 -18.62 -10.49 -16.20
CA VAL A 275 -19.89 -10.28 -15.54
C VAL A 275 -19.65 -10.78 -14.12
N PRO A 276 -19.69 -9.92 -13.07
CA PRO A 276 -19.70 -10.42 -11.70
C PRO A 276 -20.88 -11.38 -11.54
N ALA A 277 -20.74 -12.42 -10.72
CA ALA A 277 -21.89 -13.25 -10.42
C ALA A 277 -22.99 -12.34 -9.84
N PRO A 278 -24.23 -12.32 -10.38
CA PRO A 278 -25.20 -11.27 -10.07
C PRO A 278 -25.51 -11.08 -8.58
N ASP A 279 -25.23 -12.10 -7.76
CA ASP A 279 -25.61 -12.20 -6.36
C ASP A 279 -24.41 -12.34 -5.39
N THR A 280 -23.20 -11.89 -5.76
CA THR A 280 -22.04 -11.86 -4.85
C THR A 280 -21.79 -10.46 -4.31
N ALA A 281 -21.67 -10.31 -2.98
CA ALA A 281 -21.20 -9.07 -2.35
C ALA A 281 -19.79 -8.64 -2.81
N TRP A 282 -19.00 -9.59 -3.31
CA TRP A 282 -17.67 -9.38 -3.86
C TRP A 282 -17.70 -8.64 -5.21
N LYS A 283 -16.89 -7.56 -5.33
CA LYS A 283 -16.87 -6.70 -6.53
C LYS A 283 -15.75 -7.07 -7.52
N GLY A 284 -15.04 -8.17 -7.31
CA GLY A 284 -14.03 -8.68 -8.25
C GLY A 284 -12.60 -8.19 -7.97
N ARG A 285 -12.27 -7.81 -6.74
CA ARG A 285 -10.91 -7.43 -6.33
C ARG A 285 -10.38 -8.31 -5.19
N MET A 286 -9.09 -8.61 -5.22
CA MET A 286 -8.35 -9.18 -4.10
C MET A 286 -7.36 -8.14 -3.60
N VAL A 287 -7.30 -7.91 -2.29
CA VAL A 287 -6.39 -6.94 -1.67
C VAL A 287 -5.49 -7.66 -0.67
N HIS A 288 -4.18 -7.57 -0.82
CA HIS A 288 -3.22 -8.05 0.16
C HIS A 288 -2.80 -6.89 1.08
N ILE A 289 -2.93 -7.09 2.39
CA ILE A 289 -2.45 -6.18 3.44
C ILE A 289 -1.01 -6.53 3.85
N GLY A 290 -0.11 -5.55 3.75
CA GLY A 290 1.26 -5.65 4.25
C GLY A 290 1.38 -5.54 5.78
N SER A 291 2.53 -5.97 6.32
CA SER A 291 2.80 -5.94 7.77
C SER A 291 3.36 -4.58 8.25
N GLY A 292 3.86 -4.50 9.48
CA GLY A 292 4.34 -3.23 10.08
C GLY A 292 5.49 -3.44 11.06
N ALA A 293 6.54 -2.61 10.94
CA ALA A 293 7.80 -2.74 11.70
C ALA A 293 8.37 -4.18 11.61
N ALA A 294 9.01 -4.68 12.67
CA ALA A 294 9.53 -6.06 12.75
C ALA A 294 8.46 -7.10 13.19
N LYS A 295 7.18 -6.71 13.24
CA LYS A 295 6.10 -7.58 13.73
C LYS A 295 5.92 -8.76 12.80
N GLY A 296 5.74 -9.94 13.38
CA GLY A 296 5.28 -11.12 12.65
C GLY A 296 3.85 -11.40 13.07
N ALA A 297 2.86 -10.83 12.38
CA ALA A 297 1.46 -10.99 12.76
C ALA A 297 0.51 -10.52 11.66
N ILE A 298 -0.64 -11.18 11.55
CA ILE A 298 -1.75 -10.75 10.69
C ILE A 298 -2.29 -9.41 11.19
N VAL A 299 -2.39 -8.42 10.31
CA VAL A 299 -2.94 -7.09 10.63
C VAL A 299 -4.46 -7.08 10.45
N TRP A 300 -5.18 -7.81 11.30
CA TRP A 300 -6.65 -7.96 11.21
C TRP A 300 -7.44 -6.63 11.14
N PRO A 301 -7.07 -5.52 11.81
CA PRO A 301 -7.78 -4.25 11.65
C PRO A 301 -7.77 -3.71 10.21
N ASP A 302 -6.66 -3.86 9.48
CA ASP A 302 -6.60 -3.53 8.05
C ASP A 302 -7.43 -4.52 7.23
N MET A 303 -7.44 -5.82 7.56
CA MET A 303 -8.33 -6.80 6.90
C MET A 303 -9.82 -6.47 7.06
N LYS A 304 -10.23 -6.20 8.30
CA LYS A 304 -11.60 -5.78 8.63
C LYS A 304 -12.02 -4.55 7.82
N ARG A 305 -11.15 -3.54 7.73
CA ARG A 305 -11.39 -2.34 6.92
C ARG A 305 -11.63 -2.66 5.45
N ILE A 306 -10.89 -3.58 4.85
CA ILE A 306 -11.10 -3.96 3.45
C ILE A 306 -12.46 -4.61 3.25
N ILE A 307 -12.80 -5.60 4.08
CA ILE A 307 -14.03 -6.36 3.89
C ILE A 307 -15.27 -5.54 4.26
N SER A 308 -15.20 -4.65 5.26
CA SER A 308 -16.34 -3.80 5.66
C SER A 308 -16.56 -2.58 4.76
N ARG A 309 -15.51 -1.85 4.37
CA ARG A 309 -15.66 -0.65 3.52
C ARG A 309 -15.82 -1.00 2.04
N TYR A 310 -14.97 -1.90 1.54
CA TYR A 310 -14.90 -2.15 0.09
C TYR A 310 -15.65 -3.41 -0.35
N HIS A 311 -15.97 -4.35 0.55
CA HIS A 311 -16.53 -5.67 0.23
C HIS A 311 -15.67 -6.45 -0.77
N GLU A 312 -14.35 -6.42 -0.57
CA GLU A 312 -13.39 -7.16 -1.39
C GLU A 312 -12.82 -8.37 -0.65
N VAL A 313 -12.25 -9.32 -1.39
CA VAL A 313 -11.44 -10.37 -0.78
C VAL A 313 -10.19 -9.74 -0.20
N VAL A 314 -9.84 -10.11 1.03
CA VAL A 314 -8.63 -9.63 1.68
C VAL A 314 -7.71 -10.75 2.11
N VAL A 315 -6.42 -10.57 1.86
CA VAL A 315 -5.31 -11.49 2.16
C VAL A 315 -4.35 -10.80 3.11
N ALA A 316 -3.73 -11.56 4.02
CA ALA A 316 -2.62 -11.11 4.85
C ALA A 316 -1.74 -12.28 5.27
N ASP A 317 -0.54 -11.99 5.75
CA ASP A 317 0.36 -12.98 6.36
C ASP A 317 1.14 -12.45 7.57
N ASN A 318 1.78 -13.39 8.28
CA ASN A 318 2.63 -13.12 9.44
C ASN A 318 4.08 -12.72 9.05
N SER A 319 4.39 -12.54 7.77
CA SER A 319 5.75 -12.26 7.26
C SER A 319 6.81 -13.32 7.60
N GLY A 320 6.42 -14.55 7.97
CA GLY A 320 7.32 -15.70 8.19
C GLY A 320 7.59 -16.08 9.64
N HIS A 321 7.07 -15.32 10.62
CA HIS A 321 7.28 -15.54 12.06
C HIS A 321 6.08 -15.03 12.87
N PHE A 322 5.97 -15.39 14.15
CA PHE A 322 4.98 -14.80 15.05
C PHE A 322 5.65 -13.99 16.17
N SER A 323 5.44 -12.66 16.20
CA SER A 323 6.02 -11.79 17.24
C SER A 323 5.32 -10.43 17.44
N SER A 324 5.23 -9.97 18.71
CA SER A 324 5.00 -8.53 19.01
C SER A 324 6.21 -7.65 18.85
N ALA A 325 7.40 -8.24 18.96
CA ALA A 325 8.56 -7.47 19.31
C ALA A 325 8.88 -6.49 18.18
N MET A 326 9.08 -5.22 18.53
CA MET A 326 9.72 -4.23 17.66
C MET A 326 11.22 -4.56 17.55
N SER A 327 11.58 -5.82 17.25
CA SER A 327 12.92 -6.36 17.39
C SER A 327 13.13 -7.53 16.44
N GLU A 328 14.26 -7.49 15.74
CA GLU A 328 14.73 -8.48 14.76
C GLU A 328 15.25 -9.79 15.38
N LYS A 329 14.87 -10.13 16.62
CA LYS A 329 15.34 -11.36 17.31
C LYS A 329 14.92 -12.67 16.64
N TRP A 330 13.89 -12.62 15.81
CA TRP A 330 13.45 -13.73 14.96
C TRP A 330 14.37 -13.92 13.75
N ALA A 331 15.13 -12.90 13.35
CA ALA A 331 15.95 -12.86 12.14
C ALA A 331 17.35 -13.46 12.32
N THR A 332 17.51 -14.47 13.16
CA THR A 332 18.79 -15.16 13.43
C THR A 332 19.18 -16.19 12.35
N ASN A 333 18.32 -16.41 11.35
CA ASN A 333 18.50 -17.42 10.30
C ASN A 333 18.02 -16.92 8.93
N ASP A 334 18.66 -17.40 7.85
CA ASP A 334 18.38 -16.95 6.48
C ASP A 334 16.99 -17.32 5.92
N PRO A 335 16.36 -18.47 6.26
CA PRO A 335 14.96 -18.73 5.92
C PRO A 335 14.00 -17.63 6.39
N THR A 336 14.00 -17.26 7.68
CA THR A 336 13.08 -16.24 8.20
C THR A 336 13.40 -14.84 7.67
N ARG A 337 14.69 -14.51 7.48
CA ARG A 337 15.10 -13.26 6.80
C ARG A 337 14.51 -13.14 5.39
N ARG A 338 14.53 -14.23 4.61
CA ARG A 338 13.96 -14.26 3.24
C ARG A 338 12.44 -14.20 3.24
N ASP A 339 11.78 -14.84 4.20
CA ASP A 339 10.32 -14.78 4.34
C ASP A 339 9.84 -13.35 4.60
N SER A 340 10.42 -12.67 5.59
CA SER A 340 10.10 -11.28 5.92
C SER A 340 10.58 -10.28 4.85
N GLY A 341 11.71 -10.58 4.21
CA GLY A 341 12.28 -9.75 3.13
C GLY A 341 11.40 -9.69 1.88
N TYR A 342 10.90 -10.84 1.40
CA TYR A 342 10.08 -10.94 0.20
C TYR A 342 9.18 -12.18 0.09
N ARG A 343 9.61 -13.34 0.60
CA ARG A 343 9.01 -14.63 0.19
C ARG A 343 7.63 -14.88 0.79
N ALA A 344 7.34 -14.36 2.00
CA ALA A 344 6.03 -14.52 2.62
C ALA A 344 4.92 -13.91 1.76
N VAL A 345 5.07 -12.62 1.40
CA VAL A 345 4.05 -11.87 0.65
C VAL A 345 3.75 -12.54 -0.69
N HIS A 346 4.78 -12.92 -1.46
CA HIS A 346 4.60 -13.64 -2.72
C HIS A 346 3.85 -14.99 -2.55
N LEU A 347 4.25 -15.82 -1.59
CA LEU A 347 3.62 -17.14 -1.34
C LEU A 347 2.15 -17.00 -0.92
N SER A 348 1.87 -16.09 0.01
CA SER A 348 0.52 -15.77 0.49
C SER A 348 -0.37 -15.22 -0.61
N THR A 349 0.19 -14.43 -1.52
CA THR A 349 -0.51 -13.91 -2.71
C THR A 349 -0.93 -15.03 -3.64
N MET A 350 -0.06 -16.01 -3.91
CA MET A 350 -0.42 -17.18 -4.71
C MET A 350 -1.52 -18.02 -4.05
N VAL A 351 -1.48 -18.20 -2.72
CA VAL A 351 -2.57 -18.86 -1.97
C VAL A 351 -3.88 -18.07 -2.11
N GLY A 352 -3.86 -16.76 -1.84
CA GLY A 352 -4.99 -15.86 -1.99
C GLY A 352 -5.63 -15.91 -3.39
N GLN A 353 -4.80 -15.89 -4.43
CA GLN A 353 -5.27 -15.99 -5.82
C GLN A 353 -5.96 -17.34 -6.10
N VAL A 354 -5.41 -18.46 -5.62
CA VAL A 354 -6.01 -19.79 -5.82
C VAL A 354 -7.29 -19.96 -5.00
N VAL A 355 -7.32 -19.51 -3.75
CA VAL A 355 -8.50 -19.54 -2.88
C VAL A 355 -9.64 -18.72 -3.49
N THR A 356 -9.38 -17.45 -3.82
CA THR A 356 -10.33 -16.53 -4.48
C THR A 356 -10.92 -17.14 -5.75
N LYS A 357 -10.05 -17.65 -6.63
CA LYS A 357 -10.45 -18.22 -7.92
C LYS A 357 -11.30 -19.49 -7.77
N THR A 358 -10.97 -20.32 -6.78
CA THR A 358 -11.68 -21.58 -6.51
C THR A 358 -13.05 -21.29 -5.92
N PHE A 359 -13.14 -20.38 -4.96
CA PHE A 359 -14.35 -20.02 -4.24
C PHE A 359 -15.41 -19.40 -5.16
N TYR A 360 -15.07 -18.28 -5.82
CA TYR A 360 -15.99 -17.62 -6.75
C TYR A 360 -16.02 -18.28 -8.15
N GLY A 361 -15.26 -19.36 -8.36
CA GLY A 361 -15.23 -20.17 -9.58
C GLY A 361 -14.87 -19.39 -10.86
N VAL A 362 -13.98 -18.40 -10.75
CA VAL A 362 -13.69 -17.45 -11.83
C VAL A 362 -12.99 -18.15 -13.01
N THR A 363 -13.74 -18.38 -14.08
CA THR A 363 -13.24 -19.03 -15.30
C THR A 363 -12.60 -18.01 -16.23
N ALA A 364 -11.32 -18.17 -16.54
CA ALA A 364 -10.68 -17.41 -17.63
C ALA A 364 -11.40 -17.72 -18.96
N SER A 365 -12.06 -16.72 -19.56
CA SER A 365 -12.80 -16.95 -20.81
C SER A 365 -11.84 -17.31 -21.94
N ASN A 366 -11.98 -18.50 -22.53
CA ASN A 366 -11.13 -18.96 -23.65
C ASN A 366 -11.38 -18.21 -24.97
N SER A 367 -12.32 -17.26 -25.00
CA SER A 367 -12.49 -16.26 -26.06
C SER A 367 -11.38 -15.19 -26.00
N GLY A 368 -10.16 -15.59 -26.34
CA GLY A 368 -9.07 -14.64 -26.55
C GLY A 368 -9.40 -13.64 -27.67
N PRO A 369 -8.99 -12.37 -27.59
CA PRO A 369 -9.28 -11.38 -28.62
C PRO A 369 -8.65 -11.78 -29.96
N SER A 370 -9.39 -11.54 -31.05
CA SER A 370 -8.86 -11.65 -32.42
C SER A 370 -7.63 -10.74 -32.57
N ARG A 371 -6.46 -11.35 -32.77
CA ARG A 371 -5.17 -10.63 -32.79
C ARG A 371 -5.09 -9.67 -33.97
N SER A 372 -4.74 -8.42 -33.71
CA SER A 372 -4.58 -7.43 -34.77
C SER A 372 -3.45 -7.83 -35.77
N PRO A 373 -3.46 -7.31 -37.01
CA PRO A 373 -2.38 -7.54 -37.96
C PRO A 373 -1.01 -7.05 -37.45
N SER A 374 -0.96 -5.97 -36.65
CA SER A 374 0.28 -5.41 -36.11
C SER A 374 0.98 -6.32 -35.09
N GLN A 375 0.21 -7.00 -34.22
CA GLN A 375 0.77 -8.00 -33.29
C GLN A 375 1.46 -9.17 -34.02
N ARG A 376 0.93 -9.56 -35.19
CA ARG A 376 1.52 -10.59 -36.06
C ARG A 376 2.75 -10.13 -36.87
N ALA A 377 3.10 -8.84 -36.83
CA ALA A 377 4.31 -8.31 -37.44
C ALA A 377 5.48 -8.28 -36.44
N VAL A 378 5.25 -7.78 -35.23
CA VAL A 378 6.28 -7.71 -34.16
C VAL A 378 6.81 -9.11 -33.81
N GLU A 379 5.93 -10.10 -33.70
CA GLU A 379 6.33 -11.48 -33.40
C GLU A 379 7.16 -12.13 -34.54
N ARG A 380 6.97 -11.69 -35.79
CA ARG A 380 7.80 -12.10 -36.94
C ARG A 380 9.16 -11.39 -36.96
N GLY A 381 9.22 -10.15 -36.50
CA GLY A 381 10.49 -9.45 -36.26
C GLY A 381 11.34 -10.17 -35.21
N MET A 382 10.79 -10.37 -34.01
CA MET A 382 11.50 -11.02 -32.88
C MET A 382 11.94 -12.46 -33.19
N LYS A 383 11.18 -13.22 -33.98
CA LYS A 383 11.59 -14.58 -34.41
C LYS A 383 12.77 -14.56 -35.40
N THR A 384 12.87 -13.54 -36.24
CA THR A 384 14.01 -13.35 -37.16
C THR A 384 15.27 -12.92 -36.39
N GLU A 385 15.14 -11.98 -35.46
CA GLU A 385 16.23 -11.54 -34.57
C GLU A 385 16.80 -12.69 -33.71
N ARG A 386 15.92 -13.50 -33.11
CA ARG A 386 16.31 -14.63 -32.27
C ARG A 386 16.98 -15.77 -33.05
N LYS A 387 16.80 -15.81 -34.38
CA LYS A 387 17.53 -16.72 -35.28
C LYS A 387 18.94 -16.18 -35.56
N LEU A 388 19.05 -14.92 -35.99
CA LEU A 388 20.34 -14.25 -36.25
C LEU A 388 21.27 -14.28 -35.03
N ARG A 389 20.74 -14.05 -33.82
CA ARG A 389 21.54 -14.08 -32.57
C ARG A 389 22.04 -15.49 -32.22
N LYS A 390 21.37 -16.55 -32.67
CA LYS A 390 21.78 -17.95 -32.46
C LYS A 390 22.89 -18.38 -33.43
N ASP A 391 22.85 -17.88 -34.66
CA ASP A 391 23.85 -18.18 -35.68
C ASP A 391 25.20 -17.48 -35.41
N HIS A 392 25.20 -16.38 -34.62
CA HIS A 392 26.42 -15.65 -34.25
C HIS A 392 27.15 -16.25 -33.02
N LEU A 393 26.43 -16.79 -32.04
CA LEU A 393 26.99 -17.35 -30.80
C LEU A 393 27.57 -18.78 -30.95
N GLY A 394 27.62 -19.31 -32.18
CA GLY A 394 28.15 -20.66 -32.46
C GLY A 394 29.68 -20.75 -32.65
N LYS A 395 30.42 -19.65 -32.51
CA LYS A 395 31.85 -19.57 -32.87
C LYS A 395 32.73 -18.82 -31.85
N GLU A 396 32.76 -19.27 -30.60
CA GLU A 396 33.91 -19.01 -29.72
C GLU A 396 33.92 -19.99 -28.53
N LYS A 397 34.90 -20.91 -28.50
CA LYS A 397 35.13 -21.86 -27.40
C LYS A 397 36.58 -22.34 -27.37
N THR A 398 37.41 -21.62 -26.59
CA THR A 398 38.75 -21.96 -26.04
C THR A 398 39.15 -20.72 -25.21
N GLN A 399 39.82 -20.77 -24.06
CA GLN A 399 40.64 -21.83 -23.45
C GLN A 399 40.94 -21.50 -21.96
N HIS A 400 41.36 -22.52 -21.21
CA HIS A 400 42.12 -22.45 -19.93
C HIS A 400 41.48 -21.83 -18.67
N GLY A 401 41.93 -22.35 -17.52
CA GLY A 401 41.70 -21.82 -16.18
C GLY A 401 42.82 -22.29 -15.25
N LEU A 402 42.84 -21.80 -14.00
CA LEU A 402 43.57 -22.32 -12.83
C LEU A 402 43.22 -21.45 -11.61
N ALA A 403 43.18 -22.04 -10.41
CA ALA A 403 43.18 -21.33 -9.12
C ALA A 403 44.59 -21.50 -8.49
N PRO A 404 45.08 -20.60 -7.60
CA PRO A 404 44.55 -20.54 -6.22
C PRO A 404 44.55 -19.15 -5.53
N LEU A 405 43.93 -19.11 -4.34
CA LEU A 405 44.06 -18.08 -3.28
C LEU A 405 45.46 -18.16 -2.59
N PRO A 406 45.95 -17.17 -1.79
CA PRO A 406 45.17 -16.25 -0.93
C PRO A 406 45.63 -14.78 -0.75
N LEU A 407 44.75 -13.98 -0.12
CA LEU A 407 44.99 -12.78 0.71
C LEU A 407 46.03 -11.72 0.27
N GLN A 408 45.57 -10.58 -0.29
CA GLN A 408 45.70 -9.23 0.32
C GLN A 408 45.13 -8.12 -0.59
N LYS A 409 44.79 -6.98 0.03
CA LYS A 409 44.16 -5.76 -0.54
C LYS A 409 42.70 -5.88 -0.94
N LEU A 410 41.84 -5.33 -0.08
CA LEU A 410 40.45 -5.02 -0.37
C LEU A 410 40.40 -3.89 -1.41
N VAL A 411 40.24 -4.24 -2.69
CA VAL A 411 39.88 -3.26 -3.72
C VAL A 411 38.37 -3.09 -3.64
N LEU A 412 37.91 -1.88 -3.31
CA LEU A 412 36.49 -1.52 -3.33
C LEU A 412 35.94 -1.74 -4.76
N PRO A 413 34.94 -2.62 -4.96
CA PRO A 413 34.19 -2.63 -6.20
C PRO A 413 33.39 -1.32 -6.30
N ALA A 414 33.18 -0.83 -7.53
CA ALA A 414 32.21 0.23 -7.76
C ALA A 414 30.80 -0.22 -7.30
N ALA A 415 29.95 0.76 -6.99
CA ALA A 415 28.60 0.53 -6.48
C ALA A 415 27.83 -0.53 -7.29
N ALA A 416 27.18 -1.46 -6.59
CA ALA A 416 26.45 -2.56 -7.19
C ALA A 416 25.13 -2.07 -7.82
N GLU A 417 25.19 -1.50 -9.03
CA GLU A 417 24.00 -1.06 -9.78
C GLU A 417 23.22 -2.22 -10.43
N ASP A 418 23.82 -3.40 -10.58
CA ASP A 418 23.17 -4.63 -11.03
C ASP A 418 23.41 -5.75 -9.99
N GLY A 419 22.44 -5.95 -9.10
CA GLY A 419 22.51 -7.01 -8.08
C GLY A 419 22.45 -8.42 -8.67
N ASP A 420 23.09 -9.39 -8.01
CA ASP A 420 23.00 -10.78 -8.45
C ASP A 420 21.55 -11.28 -8.29
N TYR A 421 20.95 -11.67 -9.42
CA TYR A 421 19.58 -12.18 -9.49
C TYR A 421 19.53 -13.71 -9.57
N SER A 422 20.65 -14.44 -9.47
CA SER A 422 20.69 -15.91 -9.60
C SER A 422 19.72 -16.62 -8.66
N ASP A 423 19.65 -16.18 -7.41
CA ASP A 423 18.81 -16.80 -6.37
C ASP A 423 17.31 -16.60 -6.61
N ILE A 424 16.94 -15.56 -7.36
CA ILE A 424 15.56 -15.28 -7.75
C ILE A 424 15.27 -15.61 -9.22
N ALA A 425 16.26 -16.02 -10.00
CA ALA A 425 16.13 -16.37 -11.41
C ALA A 425 15.14 -17.52 -11.71
N PRO A 426 14.94 -18.50 -10.79
CA PRO A 426 13.77 -19.38 -10.83
C PRO A 426 12.47 -18.55 -10.89
N PHE A 427 12.19 -17.82 -9.80
CA PHE A 427 10.96 -17.06 -9.55
C PHE A 427 10.66 -15.96 -10.61
N MET A 428 11.69 -15.21 -11.03
CA MET A 428 11.58 -14.12 -12.01
C MET A 428 11.03 -14.55 -13.38
N ASN A 429 11.26 -15.81 -13.79
CA ASN A 429 10.75 -16.33 -15.08
C ASN A 429 9.31 -16.85 -15.02
N LEU A 430 8.72 -16.96 -13.83
CA LEU A 430 7.48 -17.72 -13.59
C LEU A 430 6.21 -16.84 -13.60
N THR A 431 6.36 -15.53 -13.45
CA THR A 431 5.31 -14.51 -13.29
C THR A 431 4.35 -14.32 -14.49
N ARG A 432 4.57 -14.95 -15.66
CA ARG A 432 3.86 -14.60 -16.91
C ARG A 432 2.48 -15.21 -17.23
N PRO A 433 1.97 -16.31 -16.64
CA PRO A 433 0.70 -16.87 -17.10
C PRO A 433 -0.57 -16.22 -16.54
N TYR A 434 -0.53 -15.61 -15.33
CA TYR A 434 -1.73 -15.49 -14.49
C TYR A 434 -2.35 -14.09 -14.34
N SER A 435 -1.62 -12.98 -14.21
CA SER A 435 -2.24 -11.64 -14.01
C SER A 435 -3.32 -11.33 -15.05
N ASN A 436 -3.05 -11.66 -16.31
CA ASN A 436 -3.99 -11.49 -17.43
C ASN A 436 -5.08 -12.59 -17.54
N LYS A 437 -5.25 -13.45 -16.51
CA LYS A 437 -6.12 -14.65 -16.49
C LYS A 437 -6.71 -15.01 -15.11
N LEU A 438 -6.51 -14.19 -14.07
CA LEU A 438 -7.19 -14.39 -12.78
C LEU A 438 -8.70 -14.22 -12.95
N GLY A 439 -9.12 -13.20 -13.73
CA GLY A 439 -10.51 -12.82 -13.93
C GLY A 439 -11.07 -11.94 -12.82
N PHE A 440 -10.19 -11.45 -11.95
CA PHE A 440 -10.36 -10.43 -10.92
C PHE A 440 -9.06 -9.62 -10.85
N TYR A 441 -9.10 -8.44 -10.24
CA TYR A 441 -7.92 -7.58 -10.06
C TYR A 441 -7.20 -7.90 -8.76
N SER A 442 -5.86 -7.81 -8.76
CA SER A 442 -5.02 -8.03 -7.58
C SER A 442 -4.39 -6.72 -7.10
N TYR A 443 -4.53 -6.41 -5.81
CA TYR A 443 -4.02 -5.18 -5.20
C TYR A 443 -3.18 -5.46 -3.97
N PHE A 444 -2.18 -4.62 -3.70
CA PHE A 444 -1.44 -4.60 -2.43
C PHE A 444 -1.64 -3.25 -1.73
N ILE A 445 -1.80 -3.25 -0.41
CA ILE A 445 -1.91 -2.05 0.42
C ILE A 445 -1.08 -2.25 1.70
N GLY A 446 -0.09 -1.38 1.93
CA GLY A 446 0.74 -1.47 3.14
C GLY A 446 1.44 -0.15 3.45
N CYS A 447 1.70 0.10 4.73
CA CYS A 447 2.46 1.25 5.19
C CYS A 447 3.70 0.83 5.99
N SER A 448 4.74 1.68 6.09
CA SER A 448 5.96 1.37 6.86
C SER A 448 6.68 0.15 6.27
N MET A 449 6.86 -0.92 7.06
CA MET A 449 7.33 -2.23 6.56
C MET A 449 6.43 -2.78 5.43
N GLY A 450 5.11 -2.64 5.54
CA GLY A 450 4.19 -2.99 4.45
C GLY A 450 4.41 -2.14 3.20
N GLY A 451 4.77 -0.86 3.36
CA GLY A 451 5.17 0.00 2.24
C GLY A 451 6.44 -0.51 1.56
N ARG A 452 7.43 -0.98 2.34
CA ARG A 452 8.62 -1.66 1.82
C ARG A 452 8.23 -2.94 1.07
N GLN A 453 7.39 -3.79 1.65
CA GLN A 453 6.91 -5.04 1.03
C GLN A 453 6.26 -4.77 -0.33
N GLY A 454 5.37 -3.78 -0.44
CA GLY A 454 4.75 -3.42 -1.72
C GLY A 454 5.77 -2.98 -2.79
N LEU A 455 6.84 -2.29 -2.42
CA LEU A 455 7.93 -1.93 -3.34
C LEU A 455 8.88 -3.10 -3.64
N SER A 456 9.01 -4.06 -2.71
CA SER A 456 9.69 -5.34 -2.93
C SER A 456 8.96 -6.17 -3.99
N GLU A 457 7.65 -6.32 -3.85
CA GLU A 457 6.76 -6.98 -4.82
C GLU A 457 6.81 -6.32 -6.20
N ALA A 458 6.77 -4.99 -6.26
CA ALA A 458 6.90 -4.25 -7.53
C ALA A 458 8.23 -4.50 -8.27
N GLY A 459 9.32 -4.73 -7.52
CA GLY A 459 10.66 -4.99 -8.05
C GLY A 459 10.92 -6.47 -8.40
N LEU A 460 10.45 -7.40 -7.55
CA LEU A 460 10.78 -8.83 -7.61
C LEU A 460 9.68 -9.68 -8.25
N PHE A 461 8.40 -9.38 -7.95
CA PHE A 461 7.22 -10.14 -8.39
C PHE A 461 6.24 -9.25 -9.16
N PRO A 462 6.68 -8.62 -10.26
CA PRO A 462 5.95 -7.56 -10.93
C PRO A 462 4.57 -7.94 -11.48
N ALA A 463 4.19 -9.22 -11.50
CA ALA A 463 2.89 -9.69 -11.99
C ALA A 463 1.90 -10.08 -10.88
N ASP A 464 2.28 -9.99 -9.62
CA ASP A 464 1.43 -10.42 -8.50
C ASP A 464 0.27 -9.44 -8.25
N TYR A 465 0.45 -8.18 -8.67
CA TYR A 465 -0.52 -7.10 -8.51
C TYR A 465 -0.71 -6.26 -9.78
N ASP A 466 -1.94 -5.77 -9.94
CA ASP A 466 -2.33 -4.74 -10.90
C ASP A 466 -2.23 -3.33 -10.26
N GLY A 467 -2.34 -3.21 -8.93
CA GLY A 467 -2.20 -1.95 -8.21
C GLY A 467 -1.53 -2.09 -6.85
N ILE A 468 -0.67 -1.14 -6.47
CA ILE A 468 0.04 -1.13 -5.19
C ILE A 468 -0.12 0.25 -4.53
N LEU A 469 -0.60 0.28 -3.29
CA LEU A 469 -0.63 1.46 -2.41
C LEU A 469 0.46 1.32 -1.33
N ALA A 470 1.56 2.04 -1.52
CA ALA A 470 2.72 2.03 -0.62
C ALA A 470 2.76 3.30 0.23
N GLY A 471 2.49 3.19 1.53
CA GLY A 471 2.58 4.29 2.51
C GLY A 471 3.91 4.32 3.25
N SER A 472 4.47 5.51 3.50
CA SER A 472 5.72 5.77 4.25
C SER A 472 6.74 4.61 4.22
N PRO A 473 7.19 4.16 3.03
CA PRO A 473 7.81 2.85 2.89
C PRO A 473 9.21 2.81 3.51
N ALA A 474 9.49 1.74 4.26
CA ALA A 474 10.81 1.50 4.88
C ALA A 474 11.86 0.96 3.90
N ILE A 475 12.02 1.63 2.75
CA ILE A 475 13.07 1.34 1.75
C ILE A 475 14.42 1.89 2.19
N SER A 476 15.51 1.45 1.55
CA SER A 476 16.88 1.80 1.98
C SER A 476 17.10 1.36 3.43
N PHE A 477 16.60 0.16 3.77
CA PHE A 477 16.37 -0.26 5.16
C PHE A 477 17.62 -0.21 6.05
N THR A 478 18.80 -0.49 5.49
CA THR A 478 20.09 -0.31 6.19
C THR A 478 20.37 1.15 6.52
N ASN A 479 20.09 2.06 5.57
CA ASN A 479 20.39 3.49 5.72
C ASN A 479 19.39 4.19 6.66
N VAL A 480 18.10 3.88 6.58
CA VAL A 480 17.12 4.41 7.56
C VAL A 480 17.40 3.84 8.97
N SER A 481 17.82 2.58 9.09
CA SER A 481 18.24 2.01 10.38
C SER A 481 19.49 2.69 10.92
N ALA A 482 20.47 2.98 10.07
CA ALA A 482 21.68 3.72 10.45
C ALA A 482 21.33 5.14 10.93
N TRP A 483 20.46 5.82 10.19
CA TRP A 483 19.97 7.15 10.54
C TRP A 483 19.19 7.16 11.86
N GLN A 484 18.30 6.18 12.11
CA GLN A 484 17.56 6.05 13.36
C GLN A 484 18.47 5.86 14.58
N ILE A 485 19.63 5.19 14.41
CA ILE A 485 20.64 5.09 15.48
C ILE A 485 21.36 6.44 15.65
N TRP A 486 21.89 7.00 14.57
CA TRP A 486 22.62 8.28 14.57
C TRP A 486 21.81 9.45 15.16
N VAL A 487 20.54 9.61 14.75
CA VAL A 487 19.70 10.72 15.20
C VAL A 487 19.27 10.58 16.66
N ASN A 488 19.14 9.34 17.19
CA ASN A 488 18.91 9.14 18.63
C ASN A 488 20.15 9.45 19.47
N GLU A 489 21.36 9.35 18.91
CA GLU A 489 22.60 9.65 19.65
C GLU A 489 22.60 11.12 20.12
N LYS A 490 22.14 12.01 19.23
CA LYS A 490 21.94 13.46 19.44
C LYS A 490 21.08 13.79 20.67
N VAL A 491 20.19 12.90 21.07
CA VAL A 491 19.26 13.06 22.20
C VAL A 491 19.44 11.97 23.28
N SER A 492 20.58 11.27 23.30
CA SER A 492 20.81 10.10 24.18
C SER A 492 21.44 10.42 25.55
N ASN A 493 22.12 11.57 25.71
CA ASN A 493 22.95 11.86 26.88
C ASN A 493 22.46 13.11 27.67
N PRO A 494 21.63 12.94 28.72
CA PRO A 494 21.11 14.05 29.52
C PRO A 494 22.13 14.91 30.27
N LYS A 495 23.43 14.55 30.23
CA LYS A 495 24.53 15.32 30.84
C LYS A 495 25.29 16.20 29.85
N ALA A 496 25.03 16.06 28.55
CA ALA A 496 25.70 16.84 27.51
C ALA A 496 25.09 18.25 27.41
N PRO A 497 25.89 19.33 27.23
CA PRO A 497 25.37 20.69 27.08
C PRO A 497 24.49 20.88 25.83
N GLU A 498 24.67 20.04 24.81
CA GLU A 498 23.89 19.97 23.58
C GLU A 498 22.56 19.20 23.71
N TYR A 499 22.32 18.51 24.83
CA TYR A 499 21.13 17.68 25.02
C TYR A 499 19.82 18.47 24.96
N ILE A 500 18.92 18.04 24.07
CA ILE A 500 17.56 18.58 23.95
C ILE A 500 16.61 17.65 24.73
N PRO A 501 16.02 18.09 25.85
CA PRO A 501 15.02 17.29 26.56
C PRO A 501 13.71 17.26 25.78
N MET A 502 12.95 16.17 25.86
CA MET A 502 11.63 16.05 25.20
C MET A 502 10.64 17.17 25.60
N THR A 503 10.80 17.75 26.79
CA THR A 503 10.00 18.91 27.25
C THR A 503 10.23 20.17 26.40
N ALA A 504 11.34 20.26 25.67
CA ALA A 504 11.62 21.35 24.74
C ALA A 504 10.96 21.13 23.36
N TYR A 505 10.53 19.91 23.00
CA TYR A 505 9.98 19.64 21.66
C TYR A 505 8.74 20.48 21.34
N LYS A 506 7.87 20.76 22.33
CA LYS A 506 6.76 21.70 22.14
C LYS A 506 7.24 23.13 21.84
N THR A 507 8.30 23.58 22.52
CA THR A 507 8.88 24.92 22.26
C THR A 507 9.45 25.00 20.84
N ILE A 508 10.08 23.92 20.37
CA ILE A 508 10.58 23.80 18.99
C ILE A 508 9.41 23.81 17.99
N LYS A 509 8.35 23.00 18.21
CA LYS A 509 7.12 23.01 17.41
C LYS A 509 6.53 24.42 17.31
N ASP A 510 6.37 25.11 18.44
CA ASP A 510 5.79 26.44 18.50
C ASP A 510 6.60 27.45 17.65
N ALA A 511 7.94 27.41 17.76
CA ALA A 511 8.82 28.28 16.97
C ALA A 511 8.82 27.94 15.46
N VAL A 512 8.85 26.65 15.10
CA VAL A 512 8.73 26.19 13.71
C VAL A 512 7.39 26.62 13.13
N SER A 513 6.30 26.46 13.87
CA SER A 513 4.95 26.87 13.43
C SER A 513 4.88 28.38 13.16
N VAL A 514 5.38 29.20 14.10
CA VAL A 514 5.43 30.67 13.94
C VAL A 514 6.25 31.11 12.72
N ALA A 515 7.35 30.42 12.43
CA ALA A 515 8.22 30.76 11.30
C ALA A 515 7.72 30.22 9.95
N CYS A 516 7.04 29.08 9.94
CA CYS A 516 6.90 28.25 8.74
C CYS A 516 5.47 27.88 8.29
N ASP A 517 4.45 28.00 9.14
CA ASP A 517 3.04 27.70 8.78
C ASP A 517 2.63 28.51 7.54
N GLY A 518 2.79 29.83 7.61
CA GLY A 518 2.43 30.78 6.54
C GLY A 518 3.20 30.66 5.22
N LEU A 519 4.22 29.80 5.10
CA LEU A 519 5.06 29.67 3.91
C LEU A 519 4.37 28.99 2.71
N ASP A 520 3.16 28.45 2.90
CA ASP A 520 2.32 27.95 1.81
C ASP A 520 1.20 28.92 1.38
N GLY A 521 1.02 30.02 2.13
CA GLY A 521 0.00 31.05 1.93
C GLY A 521 -1.21 30.97 2.86
N VAL A 522 -1.29 30.02 3.78
CA VAL A 522 -2.33 29.94 4.83
C VAL A 522 -1.70 29.78 6.23
N LEU A 523 -2.41 30.23 7.26
CA LEU A 523 -2.09 29.94 8.65
C LEU A 523 -3.14 28.95 9.17
N ASP A 524 -2.85 27.65 9.13
CA ASP A 524 -3.74 26.60 9.64
C ASP A 524 -3.04 25.58 10.55
N GLY A 525 -1.82 25.89 11.00
CA GLY A 525 -1.00 25.03 11.88
C GLY A 525 -0.34 23.87 11.14
N VAL A 526 -0.13 23.98 9.82
CA VAL A 526 0.36 22.89 8.97
C VAL A 526 1.50 23.38 8.08
N VAL A 527 2.73 22.96 8.41
CA VAL A 527 3.91 23.25 7.58
C VAL A 527 3.86 22.43 6.28
N SER A 528 3.15 22.95 5.27
CA SER A 528 3.03 22.28 3.95
C SER A 528 4.24 22.52 3.05
N ASN A 529 4.94 23.63 3.22
CA ASN A 529 6.09 24.04 2.39
C ASN A 529 7.42 23.79 3.12
N THR A 530 7.66 22.54 3.51
CA THR A 530 8.84 22.11 4.28
C THR A 530 10.17 22.52 3.62
N THR A 531 10.23 22.57 2.28
CA THR A 531 11.41 23.03 1.52
C THR A 531 11.73 24.52 1.68
N ALA A 532 10.75 25.35 2.03
CA ALA A 532 10.97 26.77 2.31
C ALA A 532 11.23 27.04 3.80
N CYS A 533 10.86 26.11 4.69
CA CYS A 533 11.13 26.21 6.12
C CYS A 533 12.59 25.86 6.42
N THR A 534 13.49 26.84 6.30
CA THR A 534 14.91 26.65 6.66
C THR A 534 15.14 26.89 8.15
N PHE A 535 16.18 26.27 8.71
CA PHE A 535 16.55 26.37 10.12
C PHE A 535 16.72 27.84 10.59
N ASP A 536 17.31 28.68 9.73
CA ASP A 536 17.54 30.11 9.99
C ASP A 536 16.26 30.92 10.26
N LEU A 537 15.08 30.42 9.85
CA LEU A 537 13.81 31.10 10.09
C LEU A 537 13.31 30.95 11.54
N PHE A 538 13.57 29.80 12.18
CA PHE A 538 13.05 29.49 13.52
C PHE A 538 14.13 29.43 14.61
N ALA A 539 15.39 29.16 14.27
CA ALA A 539 16.49 29.14 15.24
C ALA A 539 16.63 30.46 16.05
N PRO A 540 16.46 31.67 15.47
CA PRO A 540 16.50 32.92 16.24
C PRO A 540 15.35 33.05 17.25
N LEU A 541 14.20 32.40 17.01
CA LEU A 541 13.06 32.39 17.94
C LEU A 541 13.31 31.46 19.14
N LEU A 542 14.23 30.50 18.99
CA LEU A 542 14.59 29.52 20.01
C LEU A 542 15.80 29.94 20.86
N ALA A 543 16.65 30.85 20.39
CA ALA A 543 17.88 31.20 21.09
C ALA A 543 17.64 31.83 22.47
N CYS A 544 18.28 31.29 23.52
CA CYS A 544 18.24 31.91 24.84
C CYS A 544 18.89 33.30 24.86
N SER A 545 18.29 34.21 25.63
CA SER A 545 18.80 35.57 25.83
C SER A 545 19.42 35.71 27.23
N PRO A 546 20.31 36.70 27.47
CA PRO A 546 20.87 36.94 28.80
C PRO A 546 19.82 37.23 29.89
N SER A 547 18.61 37.66 29.49
CA SER A 547 17.48 37.97 30.35
C SER A 547 16.41 36.85 30.45
N SER A 548 16.47 35.81 29.62
CA SER A 548 15.54 34.66 29.68
C SER A 548 16.22 33.36 29.29
N SER A 549 16.26 32.44 30.25
CA SER A 549 16.74 31.05 30.14
C SER A 549 15.62 30.01 30.18
N LYS A 550 14.35 30.43 30.07
CA LYS A 550 13.17 29.55 30.05
C LYS A 550 12.57 29.49 28.65
N ASN A 551 12.13 28.31 28.24
CA ASN A 551 11.51 28.03 26.93
C ASN A 551 12.38 28.53 25.76
N CYS A 552 13.67 28.23 25.82
CA CYS A 552 14.67 28.56 24.82
C CYS A 552 15.77 27.49 24.82
N LEU A 553 16.64 27.52 23.80
CA LEU A 553 17.76 26.62 23.59
C LEU A 553 19.09 27.37 23.68
N SER A 554 20.10 26.72 24.25
CA SER A 554 21.49 27.17 24.22
C SER A 554 22.08 27.06 22.79
N THR A 555 23.22 27.69 22.54
CA THR A 555 23.93 27.53 21.25
C THR A 555 24.21 26.05 20.94
N ALA A 556 24.72 25.29 21.91
CA ALA A 556 25.00 23.86 21.72
C ALA A 556 23.72 23.04 21.42
N GLN A 557 22.58 23.42 22.01
CA GLN A 557 21.29 22.79 21.70
C GLN A 557 20.75 23.20 20.32
N LEU A 558 21.02 24.42 19.85
CA LEU A 558 20.67 24.86 18.49
C LEU A 558 21.54 24.15 17.45
N ASP A 559 22.84 24.03 17.67
CA ASP A 559 23.75 23.30 16.77
C ASP A 559 23.30 21.83 16.63
N ASN A 560 22.93 21.21 17.74
CA ASN A 560 22.41 19.83 17.77
C ASN A 560 21.00 19.70 17.15
N LEU A 561 20.17 20.75 17.25
CA LEU A 561 18.87 20.78 16.56
C LEU A 561 19.05 20.94 15.04
N ALA A 562 20.04 21.71 14.59
CA ALA A 562 20.38 21.81 13.18
C ALA A 562 20.81 20.43 12.62
N ASP A 563 21.62 19.68 13.38
CA ASP A 563 21.98 18.30 13.04
C ASP A 563 20.74 17.39 12.90
N ILE A 564 19.74 17.48 13.78
CA ILE A 564 18.52 16.65 13.72
C ILE A 564 17.71 16.85 12.42
N TYR A 565 17.65 18.09 11.90
CA TYR A 565 17.03 18.39 10.61
C TYR A 565 17.97 18.15 9.40
N SER A 566 19.26 17.93 9.65
CA SER A 566 20.25 17.72 8.58
C SER A 566 20.23 16.30 8.02
N ASN A 567 20.75 16.16 6.80
CA ASN A 567 20.97 14.85 6.20
C ASN A 567 22.13 14.11 6.90
N PHE A 568 21.96 12.83 7.17
CA PHE A 568 23.05 12.00 7.68
C PHE A 568 23.99 11.66 6.52
N THR A 569 25.21 12.19 6.58
CA THR A 569 26.27 11.97 5.59
C THR A 569 27.52 11.37 6.21
N ILE A 570 28.24 10.54 5.46
CA ILE A 570 29.56 10.01 5.82
C ILE A 570 30.54 10.42 4.72
N ASN A 571 31.62 11.12 5.09
CA ASN A 571 32.62 11.66 4.15
C ASN A 571 32.05 12.56 3.03
N GLY A 572 30.86 13.13 3.24
CA GLY A 572 30.12 13.92 2.24
C GLY A 572 29.08 13.12 1.43
N ASP A 573 29.13 11.78 1.47
CA ASP A 573 28.16 10.92 0.81
C ASP A 573 26.88 10.80 1.64
N LEU A 574 25.72 10.89 0.97
CA LEU A 574 24.41 10.82 1.61
C LEU A 574 24.03 9.38 1.99
N VAL A 575 23.95 9.11 3.29
CA VAL A 575 23.38 7.86 3.83
C VAL A 575 21.85 7.95 3.78
N HIS A 576 21.27 8.91 4.49
CA HIS A 576 19.82 9.08 4.59
C HIS A 576 19.43 10.56 4.82
N THR A 577 18.22 10.93 4.42
CA THR A 577 17.70 12.29 4.64
C THR A 577 17.28 12.54 6.09
N GLY A 578 17.42 13.78 6.55
CA GLY A 578 17.00 14.25 7.88
C GLY A 578 15.49 14.42 8.05
N LEU A 579 15.04 14.66 9.28
CA LEU A 579 13.66 15.04 9.57
C LEU A 579 13.32 16.38 8.91
N LEU A 580 12.03 16.59 8.60
CA LEU A 580 11.55 17.86 8.08
C LEU A 580 10.86 18.68 9.18
N PRO A 581 10.99 20.02 9.16
CA PRO A 581 10.21 20.90 10.03
C PRO A 581 8.71 20.70 9.84
N GLY A 582 7.96 20.72 10.94
CA GLY A 582 6.55 20.34 11.02
C GLY A 582 6.33 18.89 11.49
N SER A 583 7.39 18.15 11.82
CA SER A 583 7.30 16.78 12.38
C SER A 583 7.26 16.76 13.91
N GLU A 584 7.46 17.92 14.55
CA GLU A 584 7.79 18.05 15.98
C GLU A 584 6.67 17.61 16.91
N GLU A 585 5.40 17.74 16.49
CA GLU A 585 4.23 17.23 17.21
C GLU A 585 4.36 15.73 17.51
N ALA A 586 4.90 14.97 16.57
CA ALA A 586 5.03 13.53 16.70
C ALA A 586 6.36 13.10 17.34
N TRP A 587 7.30 14.02 17.61
CA TRP A 587 8.61 13.67 18.17
C TRP A 587 8.54 13.06 19.57
N SER A 588 7.53 13.42 20.37
CA SER A 588 7.28 12.82 21.69
C SER A 588 6.47 11.51 21.64
N SER A 589 6.04 11.06 20.45
CA SER A 589 5.22 9.85 20.32
C SER A 589 6.03 8.56 20.55
N THR A 590 5.36 7.55 21.12
CA THR A 590 5.92 6.20 21.24
C THR A 590 6.22 5.64 19.85
N GLY A 591 7.49 5.38 19.54
CA GLY A 591 7.95 4.98 18.21
C GLY A 591 8.49 6.12 17.34
N SER A 592 8.69 7.31 17.90
CA SER A 592 9.50 8.38 17.31
C SER A 592 10.98 7.99 17.16
N ALA A 593 11.67 8.57 16.18
CA ALA A 593 13.13 8.48 16.07
C ALA A 593 13.90 9.41 17.03
N LEU A 594 13.23 10.15 17.92
CA LEU A 594 13.85 11.13 18.82
C LEU A 594 13.52 10.86 20.31
N THR A 595 13.80 9.66 20.79
CA THR A 595 13.53 9.26 22.20
C THR A 595 14.78 9.17 23.07
N GLY A 596 15.97 9.29 22.48
CA GLY A 596 17.26 9.07 23.16
C GLY A 596 17.65 7.59 23.26
N SER A 597 16.81 6.68 22.77
CA SER A 597 17.08 5.26 22.61
C SER A 597 16.78 4.86 21.17
N PRO A 598 17.71 4.26 20.41
CA PRO A 598 17.45 3.89 19.03
C PRO A 598 16.28 2.93 18.90
N PHE A 599 15.52 3.08 17.83
CA PHE A 599 14.41 2.17 17.54
C PHE A 599 14.94 0.72 17.51
N SER A 600 14.30 -0.16 18.27
CA SER A 600 14.83 -1.51 18.54
C SER A 600 14.82 -2.42 17.29
N VAL A 601 14.08 -2.04 16.25
CA VAL A 601 14.15 -2.64 14.91
C VAL A 601 15.48 -2.28 14.24
N ALA A 602 15.86 -1.00 14.20
CA ALA A 602 17.12 -0.55 13.61
C ALA A 602 18.35 -1.14 14.32
N SER A 603 18.33 -1.18 15.66
CA SER A 603 19.38 -1.86 16.44
C SER A 603 19.42 -3.36 16.12
N GLY A 604 18.24 -3.99 16.01
CA GLY A 604 18.11 -5.40 15.67
C GLY A 604 18.58 -5.74 14.26
N TRP A 605 18.40 -4.86 13.27
CA TRP A 605 18.85 -5.06 11.90
C TRP A 605 20.37 -5.26 11.87
N PHE A 606 21.12 -4.36 12.50
CA PHE A 606 22.57 -4.49 12.58
C PHE A 606 23.01 -5.69 13.41
N GLN A 607 22.39 -5.96 14.56
CA GLN A 607 22.71 -7.13 15.39
C GLN A 607 22.47 -8.47 14.67
N TYR A 608 21.22 -8.72 14.27
CA TYR A 608 20.74 -10.04 13.90
C TYR A 608 20.82 -10.30 12.41
N GLN A 609 20.72 -9.27 11.56
CA GLN A 609 20.75 -9.43 10.10
C GLN A 609 22.11 -9.11 9.49
N VAL A 610 22.72 -7.95 9.80
CA VAL A 610 24.01 -7.54 9.22
C VAL A 610 25.20 -8.23 9.88
N MET A 611 25.29 -8.21 11.22
CA MET A 611 26.35 -8.89 11.99
C MET A 611 26.09 -10.39 12.16
N ASN A 612 24.92 -10.88 11.74
CA ASN A 612 24.52 -12.30 11.82
C ASN A 612 24.67 -12.92 13.23
N LEU A 613 24.36 -12.16 14.29
CA LEU A 613 24.39 -12.69 15.65
C LEU A 613 23.29 -13.75 15.84
N THR A 614 23.68 -14.98 16.18
CA THR A 614 22.77 -16.12 16.30
C THR A 614 22.20 -16.33 17.71
N SER A 615 22.68 -15.57 18.70
CA SER A 615 22.17 -15.54 20.07
C SER A 615 21.72 -14.14 20.45
N VAL A 616 20.83 -14.02 21.45
CA VAL A 616 20.43 -12.71 21.98
C VAL A 616 21.67 -12.02 22.52
N SER A 617 22.05 -10.91 21.88
CA SER A 617 23.24 -10.14 22.21
C SER A 617 23.31 -9.85 23.72
N PRO A 618 24.50 -9.94 24.36
CA PRO A 618 24.65 -9.57 25.77
C PRO A 618 24.20 -8.13 26.00
N SER A 619 23.81 -7.83 27.25
CA SER A 619 23.31 -6.53 27.71
C SER A 619 24.30 -5.36 27.57
N SER A 620 25.47 -5.61 26.98
CA SER A 620 26.55 -4.67 26.69
C SER A 620 26.56 -4.15 25.24
N PHE A 621 25.68 -4.60 24.34
CA PHE A 621 25.64 -4.04 22.99
C PHE A 621 25.16 -2.60 23.01
N ASN A 622 26.04 -1.70 22.56
CA ASN A 622 25.73 -0.29 22.36
C ASN A 622 25.55 -0.03 20.85
N PRO A 623 24.34 0.25 20.35
CA PRO A 623 24.10 0.52 18.93
C PRO A 623 24.88 1.74 18.42
N PHE A 624 25.06 2.78 19.24
CA PHE A 624 25.82 3.97 18.86
C PHE A 624 27.29 3.64 18.59
N ALA A 625 27.92 2.85 19.48
CA ALA A 625 29.32 2.45 19.33
C ALA A 625 29.54 1.37 18.24
N ALA A 626 28.49 0.65 17.83
CA ALA A 626 28.57 -0.37 16.79
C ALA A 626 28.39 0.17 15.37
N LEU A 627 27.77 1.35 15.20
CA LEU A 627 27.46 1.91 13.89
C LEU A 627 28.70 2.53 13.25
N THR A 628 29.33 1.82 12.31
CA THR A 628 30.47 2.33 11.52
C THR A 628 30.13 2.43 10.02
N PRO A 629 30.87 3.24 9.24
CA PRO A 629 30.73 3.29 7.78
C PRO A 629 30.84 1.91 7.12
N GLU A 630 31.76 1.07 7.61
CA GLU A 630 32.00 -0.28 7.10
C GLU A 630 30.81 -1.21 7.39
N LEU A 631 30.17 -1.07 8.55
CA LEU A 631 28.98 -1.86 8.90
C LEU A 631 27.76 -1.44 8.08
N ILE A 632 27.59 -0.14 7.81
CA ILE A 632 26.55 0.38 6.92
C ILE A 632 26.79 -0.12 5.48
N ALA A 633 28.04 -0.08 5.00
CA ALA A 633 28.41 -0.62 3.70
C ALA A 633 28.16 -2.14 3.63
N ALA A 634 28.51 -2.90 4.67
CA ALA A 634 28.26 -4.33 4.75
C ALA A 634 26.77 -4.68 4.69
N GLY A 635 25.91 -3.91 5.38
CA GLY A 635 24.44 -4.11 5.31
C GLY A 635 23.87 -3.81 3.91
N ASN A 636 24.37 -2.76 3.24
CA ASN A 636 23.94 -2.41 1.89
C ASN A 636 24.44 -3.38 0.81
N ILE A 637 25.68 -3.87 0.92
CA ILE A 637 26.27 -4.82 -0.03
C ILE A 637 25.74 -6.24 0.20
N GLY A 638 25.54 -6.63 1.46
CA GLY A 638 25.06 -7.97 1.83
C GLY A 638 23.55 -8.17 1.65
N ASP A 639 22.77 -7.09 1.72
CA ASP A 639 21.30 -7.06 1.58
C ASP A 639 20.60 -8.28 2.23
N PRO A 640 20.77 -8.50 3.54
CA PRO A 640 20.33 -9.74 4.19
C PRO A 640 18.81 -9.92 4.04
N GLY A 641 18.42 -11.12 3.60
CA GLY A 641 17.02 -11.44 3.26
C GLY A 641 16.45 -10.69 2.05
N ARG A 642 17.22 -9.88 1.33
CA ARG A 642 16.76 -8.84 0.39
C ARG A 642 15.94 -7.72 1.07
N GLY A 643 16.24 -7.47 2.35
CA GLY A 643 15.51 -6.52 3.20
C GLY A 643 15.77 -5.04 2.89
N ASN A 644 16.85 -4.66 2.21
CA ASN A 644 17.19 -3.26 1.94
C ASN A 644 16.21 -2.59 0.95
N THR A 645 15.69 -3.37 -0.01
CA THR A 645 14.60 -3.00 -0.94
C THR A 645 14.84 -1.67 -1.68
N TRP A 646 15.87 -1.62 -2.53
CA TRP A 646 16.20 -0.45 -3.37
C TRP A 646 16.11 -0.75 -4.87
N TYR A 647 14.95 -1.26 -5.32
CA TYR A 647 14.75 -1.67 -6.72
C TYR A 647 14.30 -0.50 -7.60
N THR A 648 15.21 0.08 -8.37
CA THR A 648 14.92 1.26 -9.24
C THR A 648 14.29 0.87 -10.58
N ASN A 649 14.59 -0.32 -11.11
CA ASN A 649 14.05 -0.81 -12.39
C ASN A 649 12.65 -1.42 -12.24
N LEU A 650 11.66 -0.60 -11.89
CA LEU A 650 10.24 -1.02 -11.81
C LEU A 650 9.54 -1.18 -13.18
N LYS A 651 10.29 -1.07 -14.30
CA LYS A 651 9.74 -1.17 -15.66
C LYS A 651 8.88 -2.43 -15.89
N PRO A 652 9.21 -3.63 -15.38
CA PRO A 652 8.35 -4.81 -15.53
C PRO A 652 6.92 -4.58 -14.99
N PHE A 653 6.80 -4.17 -13.72
CA PHE A 653 5.52 -3.87 -13.08
C PHE A 653 4.79 -2.71 -13.78
N LEU A 654 5.47 -1.58 -13.96
CA LEU A 654 4.89 -0.35 -14.53
C LEU A 654 4.42 -0.49 -16.00
N THR A 655 4.67 -1.61 -16.68
CA THR A 655 4.07 -1.90 -17.99
C THR A 655 2.59 -2.30 -17.94
N HIS A 656 2.08 -2.68 -16.77
CA HIS A 656 0.65 -2.96 -16.56
C HIS A 656 0.13 -2.40 -15.23
N GLY A 657 0.91 -2.52 -14.16
CA GLY A 657 0.54 -2.13 -12.81
C GLY A 657 0.55 -0.62 -12.56
N LYS A 658 -0.13 -0.20 -11.49
CA LYS A 658 -0.17 1.18 -10.97
C LYS A 658 0.41 1.25 -9.57
N LEU A 659 1.36 2.16 -9.33
CA LEU A 659 1.94 2.43 -8.02
C LEU A 659 1.46 3.79 -7.51
N LEU A 660 0.69 3.77 -6.43
CA LEU A 660 0.30 4.96 -5.66
C LEU A 660 1.13 4.96 -4.38
N HIS A 661 2.08 5.88 -4.28
CA HIS A 661 2.98 6.01 -3.15
C HIS A 661 2.60 7.26 -2.35
N THR A 662 2.47 7.13 -1.04
CA THR A 662 2.14 8.25 -0.14
C THR A 662 3.16 8.34 0.99
N HIS A 663 3.59 9.54 1.38
CA HIS A 663 4.48 9.73 2.54
C HIS A 663 4.09 10.97 3.34
N GLY A 664 4.08 10.87 4.67
CA GLY A 664 3.86 12.02 5.55
C GLY A 664 5.01 13.02 5.50
N LEU A 665 4.72 14.31 5.36
CA LEU A 665 5.75 15.36 5.48
C LEU A 665 6.20 15.58 6.93
N ALA A 666 5.38 15.16 7.91
CA ALA A 666 5.65 15.22 9.33
C ALA A 666 6.07 13.85 9.90
N ASP A 667 6.51 12.91 9.06
CA ASP A 667 6.89 11.55 9.46
C ASP A 667 8.13 11.56 10.37
N GLN A 668 7.90 11.23 11.64
CA GLN A 668 8.88 11.29 12.72
C GLN A 668 9.77 10.04 12.84
N LEU A 669 9.51 9.01 12.03
CA LEU A 669 10.18 7.71 12.12
C LEU A 669 10.90 7.34 10.83
N ILE A 670 10.33 7.68 9.67
CA ILE A 670 10.94 7.46 8.36
C ILE A 670 10.89 8.80 7.61
N PRO A 671 12.01 9.54 7.50
CA PRO A 671 12.02 10.79 6.77
C PRO A 671 11.58 10.66 5.29
N PRO A 672 10.66 11.51 4.81
CA PRO A 672 10.05 11.38 3.47
C PRO A 672 11.01 11.66 2.31
N GLY A 673 12.19 12.26 2.57
CA GLY A 673 13.19 12.56 1.56
C GLY A 673 13.70 11.31 0.82
N GLU A 674 13.79 10.17 1.49
CA GLU A 674 14.20 8.90 0.87
C GLU A 674 13.18 8.41 -0.19
N SER A 675 11.89 8.70 0.04
CA SER A 675 10.83 8.40 -0.93
C SER A 675 10.84 9.31 -2.16
N VAL A 676 11.28 10.56 -2.00
CA VAL A 676 11.55 11.47 -3.13
C VAL A 676 12.76 10.97 -3.94
N ARG A 677 13.86 10.61 -3.26
CA ARG A 677 15.06 10.02 -3.91
C ARG A 677 14.70 8.76 -4.69
N TYR A 678 13.89 7.87 -4.12
CA TYR A 678 13.46 6.64 -4.78
C TYR A 678 12.56 6.92 -6.00
N TYR A 679 11.61 7.86 -5.90
CA TYR A 679 10.78 8.26 -7.04
C TYR A 679 11.63 8.79 -8.20
N GLN A 680 12.64 9.63 -7.91
CA GLN A 680 13.61 10.13 -8.89
C GLN A 680 14.44 9.00 -9.50
N ALA A 681 15.01 8.11 -8.68
CA ALA A 681 15.82 6.98 -9.16
C ALA A 681 15.03 6.02 -10.07
N VAL A 682 13.75 5.76 -9.76
CA VAL A 682 12.85 4.97 -10.64
C VAL A 682 12.54 5.74 -11.93
N ASN A 683 12.31 7.05 -11.87
CA ASN A 683 12.11 7.88 -13.06
C ASN A 683 13.31 7.78 -14.02
N ASP A 684 14.51 7.94 -13.49
CA ASP A 684 15.74 8.01 -14.26
C ASP A 684 16.11 6.65 -14.86
N ALA A 685 15.88 5.56 -14.13
CA ALA A 685 15.98 4.19 -14.65
C ALA A 685 15.01 3.94 -15.81
N VAL A 686 13.73 4.33 -15.66
CA VAL A 686 12.70 4.14 -16.71
C VAL A 686 12.94 5.07 -17.91
N ALA A 687 13.46 6.28 -17.70
CA ALA A 687 13.82 7.23 -18.75
C ALA A 687 15.05 6.77 -19.55
N SER A 688 16.12 6.36 -18.86
CA SER A 688 17.34 5.82 -19.48
C SER A 688 17.04 4.58 -20.34
N ALA A 689 16.15 3.71 -19.85
CA ALA A 689 15.65 2.54 -20.57
C ALA A 689 14.69 2.85 -21.75
N LYS A 690 14.36 4.13 -22.00
CA LYS A 690 13.65 4.63 -23.19
C LYS A 690 14.57 5.33 -24.19
N GLN A 691 15.66 5.96 -23.73
CA GLN A 691 16.56 6.76 -24.58
C GLN A 691 17.71 5.96 -25.21
N GLY A 692 18.11 4.83 -24.61
CA GLY A 692 19.23 4.02 -25.10
C GLY A 692 20.59 4.52 -24.59
N SER A 693 20.85 4.23 -23.30
CA SER A 693 22.19 4.20 -22.67
C SER A 693 23.19 5.29 -23.11
N SER A 694 23.02 6.52 -22.61
CA SER A 694 24.09 7.55 -22.60
C SER A 694 23.88 8.69 -21.60
N ALA A 695 23.00 8.53 -20.60
CA ALA A 695 22.88 9.47 -19.49
C ALA A 695 23.83 9.05 -18.35
N ALA A 696 24.64 9.97 -17.84
CA ALA A 696 25.48 9.74 -16.67
C ALA A 696 24.65 9.87 -15.38
N PRO A 697 24.87 9.04 -14.35
CA PRO A 697 24.21 9.18 -13.06
C PRO A 697 24.60 10.51 -12.39
N GLY A 698 23.63 11.18 -11.76
CA GLY A 698 23.86 12.40 -10.95
C GLY A 698 23.36 13.73 -11.55
N ALA A 699 22.79 13.75 -12.75
CA ALA A 699 22.09 14.94 -13.25
C ALA A 699 20.71 15.05 -12.59
N ALA A 700 20.47 16.12 -11.83
CA ALA A 700 19.17 16.37 -11.20
C ALA A 700 18.07 16.49 -12.28
N ALA A 701 17.09 15.57 -12.24
CA ALA A 701 15.98 15.57 -13.18
C ALA A 701 15.24 16.91 -13.16
N VAL A 702 15.16 17.58 -14.31
CA VAL A 702 14.40 18.82 -14.46
C VAL A 702 12.91 18.48 -14.27
N VAL A 703 12.18 19.37 -13.59
CA VAL A 703 10.76 19.21 -13.19
C VAL A 703 9.80 18.76 -14.31
N GLY A 704 10.20 18.85 -15.58
CA GLY A 704 9.45 18.38 -16.75
C GLY A 704 9.59 16.89 -17.12
N ASP A 705 10.56 16.13 -16.59
CA ASP A 705 10.84 14.75 -17.05
C ASP A 705 9.98 13.65 -16.39
N PHE A 706 9.22 13.97 -15.33
CA PHE A 706 8.35 13.01 -14.63
C PHE A 706 7.09 12.57 -15.41
N GLU A 707 6.84 13.14 -16.60
CA GLU A 707 5.84 12.62 -17.58
C GLU A 707 6.11 11.16 -17.98
N VAL A 708 7.33 10.66 -17.75
CA VAL A 708 7.73 9.27 -17.98
C VAL A 708 6.98 8.29 -17.07
N LEU A 709 6.63 8.71 -15.84
CA LEU A 709 6.00 7.91 -14.79
C LEU A 709 4.51 8.22 -14.57
N ALA A 710 4.02 9.42 -14.90
CA ALA A 710 2.71 9.93 -14.50
C ALA A 710 1.47 9.05 -14.83
N ASP A 711 1.59 8.13 -15.80
CA ASP A 711 0.57 7.16 -16.21
C ASP A 711 0.54 5.87 -15.37
N SER A 712 1.58 5.60 -14.58
CA SER A 712 1.78 4.32 -13.84
C SER A 712 2.39 4.44 -12.43
N TYR A 713 3.07 5.53 -12.07
CA TYR A 713 3.63 5.75 -10.73
C TYR A 713 3.43 7.21 -10.31
N ARG A 714 2.80 7.44 -9.15
CA ARG A 714 2.62 8.76 -8.53
C ARG A 714 3.01 8.72 -7.06
N LEU A 715 3.82 9.69 -6.63
CA LEU A 715 4.13 9.98 -5.23
C LEU A 715 3.26 11.13 -4.74
N PHE A 716 2.66 11.01 -3.56
CA PHE A 716 1.92 12.06 -2.87
C PHE A 716 2.59 12.32 -1.52
N LEU A 717 3.17 13.51 -1.36
CA LEU A 717 3.63 13.98 -0.05
C LEU A 717 2.47 14.63 0.68
N VAL A 718 2.26 14.28 1.95
CA VAL A 718 1.06 14.64 2.72
C VAL A 718 1.43 15.64 3.82
N PRO A 719 1.08 16.95 3.68
CA PRO A 719 1.33 17.98 4.69
C PRO A 719 0.81 17.60 6.07
N GLY A 720 1.64 17.80 7.10
CA GLY A 720 1.30 17.56 8.50
C GLY A 720 0.87 16.13 8.86
N MET A 721 1.00 15.15 7.97
CA MET A 721 0.78 13.75 8.30
C MET A 721 2.04 13.16 8.92
N ALA A 722 1.91 12.56 10.10
CA ALA A 722 2.96 11.80 10.79
C ALA A 722 3.11 10.39 10.19
N HIS A 723 3.82 9.47 10.85
CA HIS A 723 4.06 8.13 10.31
C HIS A 723 2.76 7.37 9.99
N CYS A 724 2.48 7.14 8.70
CA CYS A 724 1.27 6.54 8.10
C CYS A 724 -0.09 7.27 8.32
N ARG A 725 -0.24 7.99 9.43
CA ARG A 725 -1.50 8.58 9.94
C ARG A 725 -1.19 9.61 11.01
N ALA A 726 -2.22 10.27 11.55
CA ALA A 726 -2.10 11.28 12.61
C ALA A 726 -1.23 12.49 12.19
N GLY A 727 -0.93 13.37 13.16
CA GLY A 727 -0.29 14.67 12.94
C GLY A 727 -1.30 15.81 12.76
N ASP A 728 -0.80 17.04 12.68
CA ASP A 728 -1.60 18.27 12.61
C ASP A 728 -2.34 18.47 11.28
N GLY A 729 -1.92 17.76 10.23
CA GLY A 729 -2.39 17.98 8.86
C GLY A 729 -3.66 17.23 8.45
N PRO A 730 -4.12 17.44 7.20
CA PRO A 730 -5.25 16.74 6.61
C PRO A 730 -4.88 15.33 6.15
N TRP A 731 -4.57 14.44 7.10
CA TRP A 731 -4.05 13.09 6.86
C TRP A 731 -5.12 12.03 6.55
N ASN A 732 -6.42 12.33 6.69
CA ASN A 732 -7.48 11.35 6.43
C ASN A 732 -7.85 11.31 4.95
N PHE A 733 -7.39 10.27 4.24
CA PHE A 733 -7.67 10.08 2.81
C PHE A 733 -7.78 8.60 2.39
N GLY A 734 -8.03 7.68 3.33
CA GLY A 734 -8.13 6.25 3.00
C GLY A 734 -6.79 5.60 2.63
N GLY A 735 -5.68 6.17 3.13
CA GLY A 735 -4.32 5.65 2.94
C GLY A 735 -4.08 4.29 3.60
N ALA A 736 -2.92 3.71 3.36
CA ALA A 736 -2.53 2.45 4.00
C ALA A 736 -2.45 2.59 5.54
N SER A 737 -2.97 1.61 6.29
CA SER A 737 -3.04 1.60 7.76
C SER A 737 -3.71 2.82 8.41
N GLN A 738 -4.65 3.46 7.68
CA GLN A 738 -5.63 4.41 8.20
C GLN A 738 -6.91 3.66 8.59
N THR A 739 -6.84 2.97 9.73
CA THR A 739 -7.84 2.02 10.26
C THR A 739 -8.42 2.39 11.62
N ALA A 740 -7.81 3.34 12.34
CA ALA A 740 -8.21 3.74 13.68
C ALA A 740 -9.63 4.39 13.70
N PRO A 741 -10.32 4.42 14.85
CA PRO A 741 -11.43 5.34 15.06
C PRO A 741 -11.05 6.77 14.63
N GLY A 742 -11.96 7.46 13.94
CA GLY A 742 -11.65 8.76 13.35
C GLY A 742 -10.88 8.73 12.02
N ALA A 743 -10.26 7.62 11.63
CA ALA A 743 -9.52 7.46 10.36
C ALA A 743 -10.45 7.25 9.15
N ARG A 744 -11.21 8.30 8.81
CA ARG A 744 -12.28 8.28 7.81
C ARG A 744 -12.04 9.29 6.68
N PRO A 745 -11.98 8.87 5.40
CA PRO A 745 -11.97 9.80 4.26
C PRO A 745 -13.18 10.74 4.29
N LEU A 746 -13.13 11.87 3.57
CA LEU A 746 -14.27 12.80 3.57
C LEU A 746 -15.50 12.27 2.80
N GLN A 747 -15.31 11.63 1.64
CA GLN A 747 -16.38 10.99 0.85
C GLN A 747 -15.93 9.63 0.29
N PHE A 748 -16.85 8.68 0.11
CA PHE A 748 -16.53 7.32 -0.34
C PHE A 748 -16.38 7.28 -1.86
N ASP A 749 -15.35 7.97 -2.37
CA ASP A 749 -15.06 8.09 -3.79
C ASP A 749 -13.55 8.11 -4.07
N ALA A 750 -13.21 7.95 -5.35
CA ALA A 750 -11.83 7.98 -5.85
C ALA A 750 -11.14 9.36 -5.81
N ARG A 751 -11.76 10.39 -5.21
CA ARG A 751 -11.20 11.73 -5.02
C ARG A 751 -10.83 12.02 -3.57
N HIS A 752 -11.44 11.33 -2.61
CA HIS A 752 -11.17 11.49 -1.19
C HIS A 752 -10.56 10.21 -0.57
N ASP A 753 -10.72 9.04 -1.21
CA ASP A 753 -10.14 7.77 -0.77
C ASP A 753 -9.05 7.24 -1.73
N ALA A 754 -7.84 7.01 -1.22
CA ALA A 754 -6.69 6.53 -1.99
C ALA A 754 -6.80 5.06 -2.44
N THR A 755 -7.53 4.23 -1.70
CA THR A 755 -7.80 2.84 -2.09
C THR A 755 -8.73 2.83 -3.30
N LEU A 756 -9.82 3.60 -3.25
CA LEU A 756 -10.72 3.79 -4.39
C LEU A 756 -10.03 4.50 -5.57
N ALA A 757 -9.13 5.45 -5.30
CA ALA A 757 -8.33 6.12 -6.32
C ALA A 757 -7.41 5.13 -7.06
N LEU A 758 -6.77 4.21 -6.34
CA LEU A 758 -5.96 3.15 -6.94
C LEU A 758 -6.81 2.19 -7.78
N PHE A 759 -7.95 1.73 -7.25
CA PHE A 759 -8.88 0.86 -8.00
C PHE A 759 -9.33 1.53 -9.31
N ASN A 760 -9.77 2.78 -9.25
CA ASN A 760 -10.20 3.55 -10.41
C ASN A 760 -9.07 3.81 -11.43
N TRP A 761 -7.82 3.94 -10.96
CA TRP A 761 -6.66 4.11 -11.84
C TRP A 761 -6.27 2.82 -12.57
N VAL A 762 -6.35 1.67 -11.90
CA VAL A 762 -6.11 0.35 -12.50
C VAL A 762 -7.22 -0.02 -13.48
N GLU A 763 -8.48 0.11 -13.08
CA GLU A 763 -9.64 -0.43 -13.80
C GLU A 763 -10.10 0.48 -14.93
N ASN A 764 -10.19 1.79 -14.66
CA ASN A 764 -10.71 2.79 -15.59
C ASN A 764 -9.61 3.67 -16.20
N GLY A 765 -8.33 3.38 -15.92
CA GLY A 765 -7.18 4.16 -16.42
C GLY A 765 -7.12 5.60 -15.89
N THR A 766 -7.94 5.95 -14.90
CA THR A 766 -8.12 7.34 -14.44
C THR A 766 -7.15 7.66 -13.30
N SER A 767 -5.99 8.22 -13.66
CA SER A 767 -4.95 8.58 -12.68
C SER A 767 -5.42 9.69 -11.72
N PRO A 768 -5.15 9.60 -10.41
CA PRO A 768 -5.50 10.65 -9.46
C PRO A 768 -4.70 11.93 -9.72
N GLU A 769 -5.36 12.97 -10.23
CA GLU A 769 -4.77 14.32 -10.39
C GLU A 769 -4.44 14.97 -9.04
N TYR A 770 -5.23 14.63 -8.02
CA TYR A 770 -5.03 14.90 -6.60
C TYR A 770 -5.98 13.99 -5.81
N ILE A 771 -5.69 13.82 -4.52
CA ILE A 771 -6.57 13.19 -3.53
C ILE A 771 -6.92 14.28 -2.49
N VAL A 772 -8.11 14.28 -1.92
CA VAL A 772 -8.50 15.23 -0.87
C VAL A 772 -8.31 14.58 0.49
N GLY A 773 -7.35 15.09 1.25
CA GLY A 773 -7.20 14.76 2.66
C GLY A 773 -8.07 15.65 3.55
N ALA A 774 -8.46 15.12 4.70
CA ALA A 774 -9.21 15.83 5.74
C ALA A 774 -8.52 15.74 7.11
N SER A 775 -8.71 16.77 7.94
CA SER A 775 -8.54 16.70 9.39
C SER A 775 -9.89 16.98 10.06
N TYR A 776 -10.07 16.44 11.25
CA TYR A 776 -11.29 16.59 12.04
C TYR A 776 -10.98 17.20 13.41
N ARG A 777 -11.95 17.90 13.99
CA ARG A 777 -11.79 18.63 15.24
C ARG A 777 -11.69 17.69 16.44
N THR A 778 -11.03 18.13 17.51
CA THR A 778 -11.15 17.46 18.81
C THR A 778 -12.42 17.89 19.53
N LYS A 779 -12.76 17.19 20.62
CA LYS A 779 -13.88 17.55 21.51
C LYS A 779 -13.72 18.95 22.10
N GLU A 780 -12.49 19.32 22.44
CA GLU A 780 -12.11 20.63 22.97
C GLU A 780 -12.29 21.71 21.90
N GLU A 781 -11.81 21.47 20.67
CA GLU A 781 -11.97 22.37 19.52
C GLU A 781 -13.45 22.58 19.13
N ALA A 782 -14.33 21.60 19.43
CA ALA A 782 -15.77 21.70 19.19
C ALA A 782 -16.58 22.15 20.42
N SER A 783 -16.00 22.25 21.61
CA SER A 783 -16.73 22.59 22.85
C SER A 783 -17.34 24.01 22.89
N GLY A 784 -16.91 24.90 21.98
CA GLY A 784 -17.52 26.21 21.73
C GLY A 784 -18.70 26.19 20.75
N LEU A 785 -18.99 25.05 20.13
CA LEU A 785 -20.14 24.80 19.26
C LEU A 785 -21.19 24.01 20.06
N ARG A 786 -22.48 24.22 19.78
CA ARG A 786 -23.57 23.48 20.46
C ARG A 786 -23.65 22.04 19.97
N VAL A 787 -22.74 21.20 20.45
CA VAL A 787 -22.68 19.76 20.17
C VAL A 787 -22.99 19.01 21.46
N GLU A 788 -24.20 18.46 21.56
CA GLU A 788 -24.56 17.55 22.65
C GLU A 788 -23.98 16.16 22.38
N THR A 789 -22.85 15.82 23.02
CA THR A 789 -22.33 14.44 23.02
C THR A 789 -21.90 14.01 24.42
N ASN A 790 -22.70 13.13 25.01
CA ASN A 790 -22.46 12.50 26.31
C ASN A 790 -21.52 11.28 26.17
N ILE A 791 -20.45 11.43 25.38
CA ILE A 791 -19.60 10.34 24.89
C ILE A 791 -18.12 10.66 25.15
N GLU A 792 -17.39 9.69 25.70
CA GLU A 792 -15.94 9.72 25.96
C GLU A 792 -15.16 9.00 24.83
N ASP A 793 -15.44 9.32 23.56
CA ASP A 793 -14.88 8.60 22.40
C ASP A 793 -14.10 9.54 21.46
N ASP A 794 -13.02 9.02 20.89
CA ASP A 794 -12.02 9.72 20.05
C ASP A 794 -12.49 9.89 18.58
N ARG A 795 -13.82 9.82 18.34
CA ARG A 795 -14.46 9.90 17.02
C ARG A 795 -14.50 11.31 16.47
N ARG A 796 -13.32 11.86 16.17
CA ARG A 796 -13.12 13.26 15.75
C ARG A 796 -14.04 13.75 14.62
N PHE A 797 -14.47 12.86 13.72
CA PHE A 797 -15.42 13.23 12.66
C PHE A 797 -16.78 13.75 13.18
N GLU A 798 -17.23 13.33 14.38
CA GLU A 798 -18.46 13.82 15.02
C GLU A 798 -18.35 15.30 15.43
N PHE A 799 -17.12 15.78 15.70
CA PHE A 799 -16.82 17.17 16.01
C PHE A 799 -16.65 18.04 14.75
N GLY A 800 -16.80 17.45 13.55
CA GLY A 800 -16.76 18.12 12.26
C GLY A 800 -15.36 18.32 11.68
N VAL A 801 -15.33 18.76 10.42
CA VAL A 801 -14.08 18.98 9.68
C VAL A 801 -13.33 20.21 10.24
N LYS A 802 -12.01 20.06 10.42
CA LYS A 802 -11.09 21.14 10.81
C LYS A 802 -10.51 21.83 9.57
N ASN A 803 -9.87 21.08 8.68
CA ASN A 803 -9.45 21.54 7.34
C ASN A 803 -9.46 20.39 6.32
N THR A 804 -9.36 20.73 5.04
CA THR A 804 -9.17 19.80 3.91
C THR A 804 -8.17 20.35 2.91
N ARG A 805 -7.35 19.49 2.31
CA ARG A 805 -6.31 19.90 1.35
C ARG A 805 -6.22 18.94 0.18
N LYS A 806 -5.83 19.46 -0.99
CA LYS A 806 -5.46 18.63 -2.12
C LYS A 806 -4.07 18.07 -1.91
N LEU A 807 -3.97 16.77 -1.73
CA LEU A 807 -2.73 16.01 -1.79
C LEU A 807 -2.34 15.92 -3.26
N CYS A 808 -1.29 16.65 -3.62
CA CYS A 808 -0.85 16.82 -5.00
C CYS A 808 0.20 15.76 -5.38
N PRO A 809 0.21 15.28 -6.63
CA PRO A 809 1.23 14.37 -7.11
C PRO A 809 2.56 15.15 -7.23
N TRP A 810 3.57 14.70 -6.50
CA TRP A 810 4.91 15.26 -6.50
C TRP A 810 5.47 15.30 -7.94
N PRO A 811 6.15 16.39 -8.38
CA PRO A 811 6.65 17.51 -7.56
C PRO A 811 5.65 18.65 -7.28
N LEU A 812 4.38 18.55 -7.71
CA LEU A 812 3.40 19.60 -7.47
C LEU A 812 3.03 19.71 -5.98
N GLN A 813 2.80 20.92 -5.51
CA GLN A 813 2.35 21.21 -4.14
C GLN A 813 0.99 21.91 -4.14
N ALA A 814 0.26 21.83 -3.02
CA ALA A 814 -0.99 22.56 -2.85
C ALA A 814 -0.69 24.04 -2.62
N ARG A 815 -1.13 24.91 -3.53
CA ARG A 815 -1.06 26.37 -3.38
C ARG A 815 -2.44 26.98 -3.23
N LEU A 816 -2.57 27.90 -2.28
CA LEU A 816 -3.81 28.66 -2.07
C LEU A 816 -4.06 29.58 -3.28
N LYS A 817 -5.30 29.63 -3.76
CA LYS A 817 -5.70 30.58 -4.82
C LYS A 817 -5.72 32.00 -4.27
N ALA A 818 -5.21 32.97 -5.04
CA ALA A 818 -5.06 34.37 -4.62
C ALA A 818 -6.33 35.06 -4.08
N ASN A 819 -7.53 34.62 -4.51
CA ASN A 819 -8.82 35.16 -4.08
C ASN A 819 -9.65 34.13 -3.27
N ALA A 820 -9.00 33.19 -2.57
CA ALA A 820 -9.69 32.20 -1.75
C ALA A 820 -10.29 32.82 -0.48
N THR A 821 -11.59 32.58 -0.26
CA THR A 821 -12.31 33.03 0.95
C THR A 821 -12.51 31.93 2.01
N LYS A 822 -12.24 30.67 1.65
CA LYS A 822 -12.30 29.50 2.55
C LYS A 822 -10.94 28.80 2.56
N THR A 823 -10.01 29.31 3.35
CA THR A 823 -8.60 28.86 3.35
C THR A 823 -8.41 27.47 3.97
N ASP A 824 -9.41 26.98 4.69
CA ASP A 824 -9.54 25.65 5.27
C ASP A 824 -10.04 24.56 4.29
N ALA A 825 -10.47 24.94 3.08
CA ALA A 825 -11.19 24.06 2.17
C ALA A 825 -10.37 23.68 0.92
N ALA A 826 -10.29 22.38 0.60
CA ALA A 826 -9.51 21.86 -0.54
C ALA A 826 -9.87 22.50 -1.89
N VAL A 827 -11.11 22.97 -2.07
CA VAL A 827 -11.56 23.71 -3.26
C VAL A 827 -10.80 25.02 -3.50
N SER A 828 -10.26 25.63 -2.44
CA SER A 828 -9.45 26.86 -2.48
C SER A 828 -8.01 26.63 -2.93
N PHE A 829 -7.57 25.37 -3.01
CA PHE A 829 -6.21 25.01 -3.42
C PHE A 829 -6.16 24.55 -4.88
N VAL A 830 -4.96 24.64 -5.46
CA VAL A 830 -4.60 24.13 -6.78
C VAL A 830 -3.23 23.47 -6.68
N CYS A 831 -3.01 22.38 -7.42
CA CYS A 831 -1.70 21.75 -7.52
C CYS A 831 -0.84 22.51 -8.52
N GLN A 832 0.32 23.01 -8.08
CA GLN A 832 1.26 23.84 -8.86
C GLN A 832 2.71 23.47 -8.53
#